data_AF-A0A836BS11-F1
#
_entry.id   AF-A0A836BS11-F1
#
_cell.length_a   1.000
_cell.length_b   1.000
_cell.length_c   1.000
_cell.angle_alpha   90.00
_cell.angle_beta   90.00
_cell.angle_gamma   90.00
#
_symmetry.space_group_name_H-M   'P 1'
#
loop_
_entity.id
_entity.type
_entity.pdbx_description
1 polymer ?
#
loop_
_entity_poly.entity_id
_entity_poly.type
_entity_poly.pdbx_seq_one_letter_code
_entity_poly.pdbx_strand_id
1 'polypeptide(L)'
;MPGGAPATITGAGSHWPLTQGRFGSALSVPGGLANWAQVWPGPWRRNQPLTGFAFGLWFKPNSVTSGLGYLLTRQFNNADLSYGGTSLTCAVRNSSTWDSLWVPYTFKAGAWAHVLCSYDNTDRSLSLYVNGTRVGRSVISAFAADGLFTHGDGQPLGLGNIAGTTDNLGRFADASSFAGALDDAALWSRPLSAAEAAALAAAPQALRPSAGSVLTSALLLRPAGLRKARDVYAVAVNWTTSAGNPNTLLRVEISTDKGATWCRVSNGVPYTDDVYGGTALGTCFFPTVSVKVRVSWLAPATLKSLAVQLYGTAPAAPPRPPVAMGLNLDGPVYYSRLLPFADAWQAGGGSDWPLVRAGVDARGWPLALDPALDDPPGSSYWVAGRNKMLTETQGTHPAGTYTILINGSGTVDIGGDGGGATLTAPCRYLYNITRPGDWGIDVMMTRSLASAPINRIHVFMPGQVPAPVNGTAAGTVGLPPLTPALSLPPRSFFNRAFLSKLTAAGVKRLRFMDWGNTNGNNMARWADRNTPSSVSQVANRVRRIPISTVTCTAPSAAVAANASAFVLEPLRVYVTTAVPHGLVTGNMISIMGTNGRLRYSAGGVSYNASHNTPPYMTPMVLVTGPNSLAVSLASWETPQGASITACTPSSNGTIELQISPGVSYEVMISLANNIGADAWITVPHLADDDFVTRLATLTRDKLRGKLYLEYSNEVWNWIFTQTNYASRMAALEGATAGDRHLAWMARRSVRIFGIFDRVYGESVARQRVVRLIAVQQGSGEPQLAAAQALAGAGARVPVDALAIAPYFGANNDQVYPSHTTMTTDDILDLARYDMSTARRDVMRSTVQLARQYNMSVLAYEGGQHMGGAGGSCPPGCENVDAMQAKFIAANRDWRMAGLYDRYFRIWGAETGGAPFMAFSFISGFGKWGSWGSLEHMNDTEANSPKWAGMLPFFKGAPAAPPPSPQPAAGH
;
A
#
# COMPACT_ATOMS: atom_id res chain seq x y z
N MET A 1 6.75 1.84 -48.01
CA MET A 1 8.00 2.61 -47.80
C MET A 1 7.93 3.30 -46.44
N PRO A 2 9.07 3.52 -45.76
CA PRO A 2 9.20 3.54 -44.30
C PRO A 2 8.48 4.73 -43.66
N GLY A 3 7.73 4.47 -42.58
CA GLY A 3 7.11 5.50 -41.72
C GLY A 3 5.58 5.63 -41.78
N GLY A 4 4.88 4.97 -42.71
CA GLY A 4 3.41 5.02 -42.76
C GLY A 4 2.75 4.09 -41.75
N ALA A 5 2.02 4.65 -40.77
CA ALA A 5 1.16 3.88 -39.88
C ALA A 5 -0.11 3.42 -40.63
N PRO A 6 -0.45 2.12 -40.65
CA PRO A 6 -1.68 1.62 -41.24
C PRO A 6 -2.85 1.72 -40.26
N ALA A 7 -4.05 1.69 -40.82
CA ALA A 7 -5.24 2.20 -40.18
C ALA A 7 -6.28 1.10 -39.87
N THR A 8 -7.10 1.33 -38.84
CA THR A 8 -8.07 0.35 -38.30
C THR A 8 -9.43 0.52 -38.96
N ILE A 9 -10.06 -0.56 -39.48
CA ILE A 9 -11.41 -0.52 -40.06
C ILE A 9 -12.48 -0.78 -38.99
N THR A 10 -13.40 0.15 -38.77
CA THR A 10 -14.62 -0.04 -37.94
C THR A 10 -15.84 0.43 -38.72
N GLY A 11 -16.94 -0.34 -38.71
CA GLY A 11 -18.21 0.02 -39.35
C GLY A 11 -19.41 -0.19 -38.42
N ALA A 12 -20.40 0.69 -38.53
CA ALA A 12 -21.73 0.51 -37.94
C ALA A 12 -22.66 -0.07 -39.03
N GLY A 13 -23.35 -1.17 -38.73
CA GLY A 13 -24.32 -1.80 -39.64
C GLY A 13 -23.72 -2.91 -40.52
N SER A 14 -24.44 -4.04 -40.58
CA SER A 14 -24.35 -5.20 -41.49
C SER A 14 -23.07 -5.44 -42.31
N HIS A 15 -22.53 -6.66 -42.23
CA HIS A 15 -21.50 -7.25 -43.09
C HIS A 15 -21.41 -6.62 -44.49
N TRP A 16 -20.33 -5.88 -44.75
CA TRP A 16 -20.00 -5.39 -46.09
C TRP A 16 -19.67 -6.58 -46.99
N PRO A 17 -20.41 -6.82 -48.09
CA PRO A 17 -20.05 -7.88 -49.01
C PRO A 17 -18.75 -7.50 -49.72
N LEU A 18 -17.76 -8.39 -49.67
CA LEU A 18 -16.62 -8.31 -50.57
C LEU A 18 -17.08 -8.74 -51.96
N THR A 19 -16.69 -7.98 -52.98
CA THR A 19 -16.90 -8.33 -54.39
C THR A 19 -15.57 -8.64 -55.06
N GLN A 20 -15.60 -9.10 -56.31
CA GLN A 20 -14.38 -9.29 -57.08
C GLN A 20 -13.67 -7.95 -57.31
N GLY A 21 -12.47 -7.83 -56.75
CA GLY A 21 -11.64 -6.64 -56.83
C GLY A 21 -10.74 -6.60 -58.05
N ARG A 22 -10.05 -5.47 -58.23
CA ARG A 22 -8.95 -5.33 -59.18
C ARG A 22 -7.79 -6.25 -58.79
N PHE A 23 -7.53 -6.38 -57.50
CA PHE A 23 -6.47 -7.21 -56.92
C PHE A 23 -7.00 -8.26 -55.95
N GLY A 24 -8.02 -9.02 -56.38
CA GLY A 24 -8.63 -10.10 -55.61
C GLY A 24 -10.01 -9.73 -55.10
N SER A 25 -10.10 -9.09 -53.94
CA SER A 25 -11.38 -8.71 -53.31
C SER A 25 -11.46 -7.20 -53.09
N ALA A 26 -12.59 -6.60 -53.44
CA ALA A 26 -12.87 -5.19 -53.24
C ALA A 26 -14.03 -4.97 -52.27
N LEU A 27 -14.01 -3.83 -51.58
CA LEU A 27 -15.09 -3.37 -50.72
C LEU A 27 -16.27 -2.92 -51.60
N SER A 28 -17.40 -3.61 -51.52
CA SER A 28 -18.64 -3.18 -52.19
C SER A 28 -19.35 -2.13 -51.35
N VAL A 29 -19.59 -0.94 -51.91
CA VAL A 29 -20.31 0.18 -51.29
C VAL A 29 -21.71 0.27 -51.92
N PRO A 30 -22.80 -0.08 -51.20
CA PRO A 30 -24.16 -0.16 -51.76
C PRO A 30 -24.80 1.19 -52.12
N GLY A 31 -24.18 2.34 -51.81
CA GLY A 31 -24.83 3.66 -51.84
C GLY A 31 -25.74 3.90 -50.64
N GLY A 32 -26.04 5.17 -50.31
CA GLY A 32 -26.78 5.63 -49.13
C GLY A 32 -25.90 6.39 -48.11
N LEU A 33 -26.51 7.26 -47.28
CA LEU A 33 -25.83 8.08 -46.26
C LEU A 33 -25.27 7.27 -45.07
N ALA A 34 -25.76 6.04 -44.87
CA ALA A 34 -25.34 5.16 -43.79
C ALA A 34 -24.20 4.20 -44.20
N ASN A 35 -23.69 4.31 -45.43
CA ASN A 35 -22.83 3.30 -46.02
C ASN A 35 -21.40 3.80 -46.27
N TRP A 36 -20.52 3.59 -45.28
CA TRP A 36 -19.09 3.95 -45.30
C TRP A 36 -18.22 3.01 -44.45
N ALA A 37 -16.90 3.01 -44.69
CA ALA A 37 -15.91 2.39 -43.81
C ALA A 37 -14.99 3.44 -43.19
N GLN A 38 -14.80 3.41 -41.86
CA GLN A 38 -13.85 4.30 -41.18
C GLN A 38 -12.53 3.59 -40.96
N VAL A 39 -11.45 4.33 -41.19
CA VAL A 39 -10.06 3.91 -41.23
C VAL A 39 -9.31 4.88 -40.33
N TRP A 40 -8.83 4.45 -39.15
CA TRP A 40 -8.16 5.36 -38.21
C TRP A 40 -6.70 5.63 -38.59
N PRO A 41 -6.35 6.82 -39.15
CA PRO A 41 -5.04 7.02 -39.74
C PRO A 41 -4.01 7.36 -38.65
N GLY A 42 -3.17 6.40 -38.30
CA GLY A 42 -2.08 6.58 -37.33
C GLY A 42 -1.08 7.73 -37.60
N PRO A 43 -0.78 8.17 -38.85
CA PRO A 43 0.25 9.16 -39.13
C PRO A 43 -0.29 10.57 -39.43
N TRP A 44 -1.58 10.85 -39.21
CA TRP A 44 -2.19 12.17 -39.46
C TRP A 44 -2.68 12.79 -38.13
N ARG A 45 -1.75 13.21 -37.28
CA ARG A 45 -2.05 13.79 -35.95
C ARG A 45 -2.24 15.31 -36.00
N ARG A 46 -2.85 15.85 -34.94
CA ARG A 46 -2.94 17.28 -34.69
C ARG A 46 -1.54 17.87 -34.59
N ASN A 47 -1.33 19.00 -35.25
CA ASN A 47 -0.06 19.75 -35.26
C ASN A 47 1.16 18.95 -35.76
N GLN A 48 0.97 17.84 -36.50
CA GLN A 48 2.11 17.13 -37.07
C GLN A 48 2.73 17.96 -38.21
N PRO A 49 4.05 18.22 -38.19
CA PRO A 49 4.72 18.90 -39.28
C PRO A 49 4.84 17.94 -40.47
N LEU A 50 3.91 18.02 -41.42
CA LEU A 50 3.97 17.26 -42.66
C LEU A 50 4.51 18.17 -43.78
N THR A 51 5.53 17.70 -44.49
CA THR A 51 6.00 18.33 -45.74
C THR A 51 5.05 18.10 -46.91
N GLY A 52 4.06 17.22 -46.73
CA GLY A 52 2.97 16.92 -47.66
C GLY A 52 2.45 15.51 -47.41
N PHE A 53 1.50 15.06 -48.20
CA PHE A 53 0.93 13.71 -48.13
C PHE A 53 0.32 13.32 -49.47
N ALA A 54 0.02 12.04 -49.65
CA ALA A 54 -0.77 11.59 -50.77
C ALA A 54 -1.78 10.53 -50.31
N PHE A 55 -2.84 10.36 -51.08
CA PHE A 55 -3.85 9.34 -50.86
C PHE A 55 -4.46 8.94 -52.20
N GLY A 56 -4.77 7.67 -52.34
CA GLY A 56 -5.25 7.12 -53.60
C GLY A 56 -5.82 5.74 -53.43
N LEU A 57 -6.58 5.30 -54.43
CA LEU A 57 -7.26 4.00 -54.44
C LEU A 57 -7.66 3.61 -55.85
N TRP A 58 -7.97 2.33 -56.02
CA TRP A 58 -8.75 1.84 -57.15
C TRP A 58 -10.24 1.89 -56.82
N PHE A 59 -11.05 2.38 -57.74
CA PHE A 59 -12.50 2.33 -57.59
C PHE A 59 -13.21 1.94 -58.89
N LYS A 60 -14.40 1.38 -58.75
CA LYS A 60 -15.30 0.99 -59.84
C LYS A 60 -16.71 1.50 -59.53
N PRO A 61 -17.15 2.61 -60.11
CA PRO A 61 -18.47 3.16 -59.85
C PRO A 61 -19.57 2.32 -60.51
N ASN A 62 -20.70 2.11 -59.82
CA ASN A 62 -21.87 1.40 -60.38
C ASN A 62 -22.63 2.27 -61.40
N SER A 63 -22.64 3.59 -61.19
CA SER A 63 -23.28 4.58 -62.05
C SER A 63 -22.49 5.89 -62.08
N VAL A 64 -22.79 6.71 -63.08
CA VAL A 64 -22.31 8.09 -63.17
C VAL A 64 -23.28 8.96 -62.36
N THR A 65 -22.84 9.49 -61.22
CA THR A 65 -23.70 10.26 -60.30
C THR A 65 -23.84 11.71 -60.75
N SER A 66 -25.02 12.33 -60.62
CA SER A 66 -25.19 13.77 -60.90
C SER A 66 -24.62 14.67 -59.80
N GLY A 67 -24.38 14.14 -58.60
CA GLY A 67 -23.70 14.81 -57.50
C GLY A 67 -22.30 14.24 -57.18
N LEU A 68 -21.64 14.82 -56.18
CA LEU A 68 -20.32 14.40 -55.70
C LEU A 68 -20.39 13.12 -54.87
N GLY A 69 -19.85 12.02 -55.39
CA GLY A 69 -19.55 10.80 -54.67
C GLY A 69 -18.17 10.87 -54.02
N TYR A 70 -18.13 10.87 -52.68
CA TYR A 70 -16.87 10.83 -51.92
C TYR A 70 -16.27 9.43 -51.94
N LEU A 71 -15.01 9.33 -52.39
CA LEU A 71 -14.23 8.09 -52.39
C LEU A 71 -13.43 7.96 -51.10
N LEU A 72 -12.84 9.07 -50.67
CA LEU A 72 -12.12 9.19 -49.41
C LEU A 72 -12.37 10.57 -48.81
N THR A 73 -12.66 10.63 -47.51
CA THR A 73 -12.90 11.90 -46.79
C THR A 73 -12.39 11.80 -45.37
N ARG A 74 -11.86 12.89 -44.80
CA ARG A 74 -11.51 12.95 -43.38
C ARG A 74 -12.49 13.85 -42.64
N GLN A 75 -12.96 13.42 -41.46
CA GLN A 75 -13.92 14.18 -40.65
C GLN A 75 -13.47 15.65 -40.45
N PHE A 76 -14.39 16.60 -40.60
CA PHE A 76 -14.18 18.06 -40.72
C PHE A 76 -13.56 18.58 -42.05
N ASN A 77 -13.53 17.74 -43.10
CA ASN A 77 -13.09 18.05 -44.48
C ASN A 77 -11.63 18.44 -44.62
N ASN A 78 -10.76 17.98 -43.73
CA ASN A 78 -9.35 18.38 -43.81
C ASN A 78 -8.65 17.88 -45.07
N ALA A 79 -9.10 16.75 -45.65
CA ALA A 79 -8.65 16.23 -46.94
C ALA A 79 -9.72 15.32 -47.56
N ASP A 80 -10.09 15.56 -48.83
CA ASP A 80 -11.14 14.82 -49.54
C ASP A 80 -10.74 14.48 -50.98
N LEU A 81 -11.16 13.30 -51.46
CA LEU A 81 -11.13 12.89 -52.87
C LEU A 81 -12.52 12.41 -53.25
N SER A 82 -13.12 13.10 -54.22
CA SER A 82 -14.49 12.85 -54.66
C SER A 82 -14.58 12.94 -56.17
N TYR A 83 -15.57 12.28 -56.75
CA TYR A 83 -15.87 12.37 -58.17
C TYR A 83 -17.34 12.74 -58.36
N GLY A 84 -17.65 13.47 -59.43
CA GLY A 84 -19.00 13.68 -59.94
C GLY A 84 -19.12 13.12 -61.35
N GLY A 85 -20.31 13.25 -61.94
CA GLY A 85 -20.57 12.69 -63.27
C GLY A 85 -19.65 13.21 -64.38
N THR A 86 -19.11 14.41 -64.21
CA THR A 86 -18.19 15.07 -65.16
C THR A 86 -16.94 15.62 -64.49
N SER A 87 -16.63 15.24 -63.24
CA SER A 87 -15.50 15.82 -62.52
C SER A 87 -14.81 14.89 -61.53
N LEU A 88 -13.54 15.21 -61.25
CA LEU A 88 -12.76 14.68 -60.14
C LEU A 88 -12.25 15.85 -59.29
N THR A 89 -12.40 15.74 -57.98
CA THR A 89 -12.00 16.78 -57.02
C THR A 89 -11.04 16.23 -56.00
N CYS A 90 -9.98 16.97 -55.72
CA CYS A 90 -9.20 16.82 -54.50
C CYS A 90 -9.25 18.11 -53.71
N ALA A 91 -9.58 18.04 -52.42
CA ALA A 91 -9.66 19.19 -51.56
C ALA A 91 -8.85 19.01 -50.28
N VAL A 92 -8.39 20.13 -49.73
CA VAL A 92 -7.75 20.22 -48.41
C VAL A 92 -8.29 21.43 -47.66
N ARG A 93 -8.44 21.31 -46.35
CA ARG A 93 -9.08 22.33 -45.51
C ARG A 93 -8.50 22.38 -44.11
N ASN A 94 -8.52 23.56 -43.49
CA ASN A 94 -8.33 23.73 -42.05
C ASN A 94 -9.45 24.62 -41.45
N SER A 95 -9.23 25.14 -40.24
CA SER A 95 -10.16 26.02 -39.52
C SER A 95 -10.57 27.28 -40.31
N SER A 96 -9.70 27.78 -41.18
CA SER A 96 -9.77 29.12 -41.78
C SER A 96 -9.66 29.16 -43.31
N THR A 97 -9.18 28.08 -43.93
CA THR A 97 -8.80 28.01 -45.36
C THR A 97 -9.41 26.77 -46.00
N TRP A 98 -9.97 26.92 -47.21
CA TRP A 98 -10.48 25.83 -48.03
C TRP A 98 -9.97 25.98 -49.45
N ASP A 99 -9.17 25.00 -49.90
CA ASP A 99 -8.69 24.94 -51.27
C ASP A 99 -9.05 23.59 -51.91
N SER A 100 -9.36 23.63 -53.20
CA SER A 100 -9.67 22.43 -53.96
C SER A 100 -9.15 22.53 -55.39
N LEU A 101 -8.78 21.39 -55.94
CA LEU A 101 -8.46 21.18 -57.34
C LEU A 101 -9.61 20.39 -57.96
N TRP A 102 -10.32 21.04 -58.88
CA TRP A 102 -11.40 20.46 -59.65
C TRP A 102 -10.94 20.23 -61.09
N VAL A 103 -11.11 19.02 -61.60
CA VAL A 103 -10.69 18.63 -62.95
C VAL A 103 -11.88 18.03 -63.69
N PRO A 104 -12.23 18.52 -64.90
CA PRO A 104 -13.20 17.86 -65.75
C PRO A 104 -12.74 16.44 -66.09
N TYR A 105 -13.50 15.43 -65.67
CA TYR A 105 -13.19 14.04 -65.95
C TYR A 105 -14.45 13.16 -65.85
N THR A 106 -14.70 12.36 -66.88
CA THR A 106 -15.86 11.47 -66.93
C THR A 106 -15.43 10.03 -66.70
N PHE A 107 -15.92 9.42 -65.61
CA PHE A 107 -15.65 8.01 -65.31
C PHE A 107 -16.65 7.09 -66.00
N LYS A 108 -16.18 5.93 -66.45
CA LYS A 108 -17.03 4.90 -67.04
C LYS A 108 -17.61 4.02 -65.93
N ALA A 109 -18.94 3.98 -65.83
CA ALA A 109 -19.63 3.06 -64.95
C ALA A 109 -19.21 1.60 -65.22
N GLY A 110 -18.98 0.84 -64.16
CA GLY A 110 -18.58 -0.56 -64.21
C GLY A 110 -17.10 -0.82 -64.54
N ALA A 111 -16.29 0.20 -64.80
CA ALA A 111 -14.86 0.08 -65.08
C ALA A 111 -14.00 0.50 -63.87
N TRP A 112 -12.86 -0.17 -63.69
CA TRP A 112 -11.87 0.21 -62.69
C TRP A 112 -11.09 1.46 -63.12
N ALA A 113 -10.91 2.39 -62.21
CA ALA A 113 -10.01 3.53 -62.36
C ALA A 113 -9.17 3.70 -61.09
N HIS A 114 -7.88 4.02 -61.26
CA HIS A 114 -7.02 4.43 -60.16
C HIS A 114 -7.06 5.94 -60.05
N VAL A 115 -7.32 6.46 -58.85
CA VAL A 115 -7.30 7.90 -58.56
C VAL A 115 -6.36 8.17 -57.41
N LEU A 116 -5.61 9.27 -57.52
CA LEU A 116 -4.64 9.67 -56.51
C LEU A 116 -4.60 11.19 -56.39
N CYS A 117 -4.67 11.68 -55.16
CA CYS A 117 -4.37 13.06 -54.84
C CYS A 117 -3.05 13.15 -54.07
N SER A 118 -2.18 14.06 -54.49
CA SER A 118 -0.94 14.39 -53.78
C SER A 118 -0.95 15.86 -53.41
N TYR A 119 -0.71 16.13 -52.12
CA TYR A 119 -0.47 17.44 -51.56
C TYR A 119 1.00 17.62 -51.22
N ASP A 120 1.63 18.66 -51.75
CA ASP A 120 3.01 19.05 -51.43
C ASP A 120 3.00 20.44 -50.77
N ASN A 121 3.48 20.51 -49.52
CA ASN A 121 3.51 21.74 -48.75
C ASN A 121 4.68 22.65 -49.16
N THR A 122 5.72 22.09 -49.81
CA THR A 122 6.93 22.82 -50.22
C THR A 122 6.60 23.81 -51.33
N ASP A 123 5.79 23.39 -52.29
CA ASP A 123 5.34 24.21 -53.41
C ASP A 123 3.85 24.61 -53.33
N ARG A 124 3.19 24.23 -52.22
CA ARG A 124 1.77 24.45 -51.95
C ARG A 124 0.89 23.96 -53.09
N SER A 125 1.11 22.74 -53.57
CA SER A 125 0.35 22.23 -54.72
C SER A 125 -0.52 21.02 -54.38
N LEU A 126 -1.69 20.97 -55.01
CA LEU A 126 -2.47 19.75 -55.17
C LEU A 126 -2.23 19.22 -56.59
N SER A 127 -2.00 17.92 -56.71
CA SER A 127 -1.92 17.22 -57.99
C SER A 127 -2.88 16.04 -57.99
N LEU A 128 -3.73 15.97 -59.03
CA LEU A 128 -4.67 14.88 -59.27
C LEU A 128 -4.17 13.97 -60.38
N TYR A 129 -4.24 12.67 -60.15
CA TYR A 129 -3.85 11.65 -61.11
C TYR A 129 -5.01 10.68 -61.34
N VAL A 130 -5.23 10.31 -62.60
CA VAL A 130 -6.14 9.23 -63.00
C VAL A 130 -5.37 8.22 -63.84
N ASN A 131 -5.45 6.95 -63.46
CA ASN A 131 -4.74 5.85 -64.10
C ASN A 131 -3.24 6.13 -64.31
N GLY A 132 -2.62 6.84 -63.35
CA GLY A 132 -1.20 7.16 -63.36
C GLY A 132 -0.83 8.44 -64.10
N THR A 133 -1.75 9.02 -64.86
CA THR A 133 -1.54 10.28 -65.58
C THR A 133 -2.02 11.46 -64.76
N ARG A 134 -1.21 12.52 -64.65
CA ARG A 134 -1.64 13.77 -63.97
C ARG A 134 -2.70 14.47 -64.81
N VAL A 135 -3.91 14.57 -64.28
CA VAL A 135 -5.05 15.22 -64.95
C VAL A 135 -5.24 16.67 -64.53
N GLY A 136 -4.67 17.06 -63.39
CA GLY A 136 -4.68 18.46 -62.95
C GLY A 136 -3.65 18.76 -61.89
N ARG A 137 -3.32 20.04 -61.76
CA ARG A 137 -2.47 20.60 -60.71
C ARG A 137 -2.91 22.02 -60.41
N SER A 138 -2.98 22.39 -59.15
CA SER A 138 -3.23 23.76 -58.72
C SER A 138 -2.30 24.12 -57.57
N VAL A 139 -1.88 25.38 -57.52
CA VAL A 139 -1.22 25.97 -56.34
C VAL A 139 -2.32 26.47 -55.41
N ILE A 140 -2.22 26.15 -54.14
CA ILE A 140 -3.22 26.46 -53.11
C ILE A 140 -2.73 27.53 -52.14
N SER A 141 -3.65 28.08 -51.36
CA SER A 141 -3.38 29.11 -50.38
C SER A 141 -2.50 28.58 -49.24
N ALA A 142 -1.77 29.48 -48.57
CA ALA A 142 -1.05 29.11 -47.36
C ALA A 142 -2.04 28.79 -46.22
N PHE A 143 -1.84 27.68 -45.52
CA PHE A 143 -2.56 27.40 -44.28
C PHE A 143 -2.09 28.32 -43.16
N ALA A 144 -2.98 28.63 -42.22
CA ALA A 144 -2.63 29.40 -41.01
C ALA A 144 -1.67 28.59 -40.11
N ALA A 145 -1.09 29.26 -39.10
CA ALA A 145 -0.05 28.70 -38.23
C ALA A 145 -0.49 27.46 -37.40
N ASP A 146 -1.78 27.14 -37.39
CA ASP A 146 -2.37 25.96 -36.75
C ASP A 146 -2.25 24.67 -37.59
N GLY A 147 -1.79 24.77 -38.84
CA GLY A 147 -1.54 23.63 -39.73
C GLY A 147 -2.80 23.03 -40.35
N LEU A 148 -2.65 21.93 -41.12
CA LEU A 148 -3.76 21.34 -41.88
C LEU A 148 -4.75 20.55 -41.02
N PHE A 149 -4.34 20.01 -39.86
CA PHE A 149 -5.12 19.04 -39.07
C PHE A 149 -5.47 19.54 -37.67
N THR A 150 -6.39 20.50 -37.60
CA THR A 150 -6.65 21.30 -36.38
C THR A 150 -7.69 20.69 -35.42
N HIS A 151 -8.46 19.68 -35.83
CA HIS A 151 -9.62 19.13 -35.10
C HIS A 151 -9.36 17.84 -34.26
N GLY A 152 -8.11 17.58 -33.86
CA GLY A 152 -7.74 16.54 -32.88
C GLY A 152 -7.32 15.18 -33.46
N ASP A 153 -6.63 14.36 -32.65
CA ASP A 153 -6.07 13.04 -33.03
C ASP A 153 -7.13 11.93 -33.20
N GLY A 154 -8.37 12.22 -32.82
CA GLY A 154 -9.48 11.28 -32.73
C GLY A 154 -10.32 11.12 -34.00
N GLN A 155 -9.89 11.66 -35.15
CA GLN A 155 -10.72 11.77 -36.35
C GLN A 155 -10.41 10.64 -37.37
N PRO A 156 -11.40 9.80 -37.75
CA PRO A 156 -11.19 8.74 -38.73
C PRO A 156 -11.16 9.26 -40.18
N LEU A 157 -10.57 8.46 -41.05
CA LEU A 157 -10.62 8.58 -42.51
C LEU A 157 -11.75 7.69 -43.03
N GLY A 158 -12.69 8.23 -43.79
CA GLY A 158 -13.74 7.47 -44.44
C GLY A 158 -13.34 7.01 -45.82
N LEU A 159 -13.68 5.77 -46.14
CA LEU A 159 -13.80 5.25 -47.49
C LEU A 159 -15.30 5.20 -47.82
N GLY A 160 -15.73 5.98 -48.81
CA GLY A 160 -17.14 6.30 -49.02
C GLY A 160 -17.64 7.51 -48.20
N ASN A 161 -18.95 7.71 -48.11
CA ASN A 161 -19.57 8.92 -47.53
C ASN A 161 -19.77 8.82 -45.99
N ILE A 162 -19.05 9.58 -45.16
CA ILE A 162 -19.16 9.56 -43.66
C ILE A 162 -20.31 10.45 -43.12
N ALA A 163 -21.49 10.43 -43.74
CA ALA A 163 -22.59 11.32 -43.30
C ALA A 163 -23.21 10.96 -41.92
N GLY A 164 -22.74 9.91 -41.23
CA GLY A 164 -23.39 9.34 -40.04
C GLY A 164 -22.80 9.67 -38.67
N THR A 165 -21.73 10.46 -38.54
CA THR A 165 -21.21 10.87 -37.22
C THR A 165 -21.92 12.13 -36.72
N THR A 166 -22.31 12.17 -35.45
CA THR A 166 -23.28 13.11 -34.83
C THR A 166 -23.09 14.61 -35.08
N ASP A 167 -21.92 15.06 -35.53
CA ASP A 167 -21.62 16.49 -35.76
C ASP A 167 -21.66 16.92 -37.25
N ASN A 168 -21.91 16.00 -38.20
CA ASN A 168 -21.88 16.27 -39.65
C ASN A 168 -23.26 16.22 -40.35
N LEU A 169 -24.33 15.86 -39.63
CA LEU A 169 -25.65 15.55 -40.20
C LEU A 169 -26.30 16.70 -40.97
N GLY A 170 -26.02 17.96 -40.61
CA GLY A 170 -26.62 19.12 -41.26
C GLY A 170 -25.98 19.51 -42.60
N ARG A 171 -24.78 19.02 -42.93
CA ARG A 171 -23.99 19.55 -44.06
C ARG A 171 -23.80 18.58 -45.22
N PHE A 172 -24.08 17.28 -45.03
CA PHE A 172 -23.95 16.23 -46.05
C PHE A 172 -25.27 15.53 -46.40
N ALA A 173 -26.40 16.07 -45.94
CA ALA A 173 -27.73 15.56 -46.28
C ALA A 173 -28.00 15.53 -47.79
N ASP A 174 -27.33 16.40 -48.55
CA ASP A 174 -27.53 16.58 -50.00
C ASP A 174 -26.44 15.88 -50.86
N ALA A 175 -25.46 15.21 -50.25
CA ALA A 175 -24.36 14.57 -50.97
C ALA A 175 -24.77 13.17 -51.48
N SER A 176 -24.75 12.98 -52.80
CA SER A 176 -24.96 11.66 -53.42
C SER A 176 -23.84 10.71 -53.00
N SER A 177 -24.17 9.71 -52.19
CA SER A 177 -23.24 8.64 -51.78
C SER A 177 -22.59 7.94 -52.98
N PHE A 178 -21.28 7.65 -52.89
CA PHE A 178 -20.64 6.71 -53.81
C PHE A 178 -21.34 5.34 -53.74
N ALA A 179 -21.65 4.78 -54.90
CA ALA A 179 -22.10 3.40 -55.06
C ALA A 179 -21.17 2.70 -56.04
N GLY A 180 -20.53 1.61 -55.62
CA GLY A 180 -19.50 0.94 -56.42
C GLY A 180 -18.57 0.06 -55.59
N ALA A 181 -17.42 -0.29 -56.13
CA ALA A 181 -16.39 -1.05 -55.43
C ALA A 181 -15.12 -0.21 -55.21
N LEU A 182 -14.46 -0.38 -54.05
CA LEU A 182 -13.18 0.24 -53.69
C LEU A 182 -12.12 -0.85 -53.46
N ASP A 183 -10.91 -0.66 -53.98
CA ASP A 183 -9.80 -1.60 -53.85
C ASP A 183 -8.46 -0.84 -53.66
N ASP A 184 -7.48 -1.48 -53.02
CA ASP A 184 -6.11 -1.00 -52.78
C ASP A 184 -6.00 0.49 -52.37
N ALA A 185 -6.79 0.89 -51.38
CA ALA A 185 -6.72 2.24 -50.83
C ALA A 185 -5.47 2.43 -49.97
N ALA A 186 -4.70 3.48 -50.25
CA ALA A 186 -3.42 3.75 -49.61
C ALA A 186 -3.22 5.23 -49.25
N LEU A 187 -2.42 5.43 -48.21
CA LEU A 187 -2.06 6.72 -47.63
C LEU A 187 -0.55 6.83 -47.51
N TRP A 188 0.00 7.99 -47.87
CA TRP A 188 1.42 8.29 -47.79
C TRP A 188 1.63 9.56 -46.97
N SER A 189 2.60 9.54 -46.04
CA SER A 189 2.98 10.68 -45.20
C SER A 189 3.92 11.67 -45.91
N ARG A 190 3.94 11.64 -47.25
CA ARG A 190 4.72 12.52 -48.11
C ARG A 190 4.02 12.71 -49.45
N PRO A 191 4.31 13.78 -50.20
CA PRO A 191 3.83 13.89 -51.58
C PRO A 191 4.43 12.77 -52.44
N LEU A 192 3.67 12.37 -53.46
CA LEU A 192 4.11 11.42 -54.48
C LEU A 192 4.38 12.13 -55.80
N SER A 193 5.49 11.76 -56.43
CA SER A 193 5.85 12.24 -57.76
C SER A 193 4.95 11.63 -58.85
N ALA A 194 4.95 12.23 -60.03
CA ALA A 194 4.20 11.71 -61.18
C ALA A 194 4.67 10.30 -61.59
N ALA A 195 5.98 10.02 -61.48
CA ALA A 195 6.52 8.69 -61.77
C ALA A 195 6.03 7.64 -60.77
N GLU A 196 5.94 8.00 -59.49
CA GLU A 196 5.38 7.13 -58.45
C GLU A 196 3.89 6.90 -58.67
N ALA A 197 3.11 7.95 -58.97
CA ALA A 197 1.69 7.82 -59.29
C ALA A 197 1.43 6.91 -60.52
N ALA A 198 2.28 7.02 -61.55
CA ALA A 198 2.25 6.15 -62.73
C ALA A 198 2.59 4.69 -62.37
N ALA A 199 3.64 4.47 -61.59
CA ALA A 199 4.03 3.13 -61.13
C ALA A 199 2.93 2.46 -60.30
N LEU A 200 2.23 3.22 -59.46
CA LEU A 200 1.10 2.73 -58.66
C LEU A 200 -0.08 2.28 -59.52
N ALA A 201 -0.44 3.07 -60.54
CA ALA A 201 -1.52 2.71 -61.46
C ALA A 201 -1.18 1.53 -62.39
N ALA A 202 0.11 1.34 -62.69
CA ALA A 202 0.60 0.24 -63.51
C ALA A 202 0.90 -1.04 -62.69
N ALA A 203 0.76 -1.00 -61.37
CA ALA A 203 1.15 -2.10 -60.50
C ALA A 203 0.37 -3.39 -60.85
N PRO A 204 1.06 -4.52 -61.10
CA PRO A 204 0.39 -5.80 -61.44
C PRO A 204 -0.28 -6.45 -60.22
N GLN A 205 -0.03 -5.95 -59.02
CA GLN A 205 -0.56 -6.43 -57.75
C GLN A 205 -0.67 -5.27 -56.75
N ALA A 206 -1.52 -5.44 -55.74
CA ALA A 206 -1.66 -4.50 -54.63
C ALA A 206 -0.33 -4.25 -53.89
N LEU A 207 -0.17 -3.05 -53.35
CA LEU A 207 1.02 -2.67 -52.59
C LEU A 207 1.11 -3.47 -51.29
N ARG A 208 2.25 -4.16 -51.08
CA ARG A 208 2.50 -4.92 -49.85
C ARG A 208 3.36 -4.10 -48.87
N PRO A 209 3.11 -4.19 -47.55
CA PRO A 209 4.02 -3.64 -46.55
C PRO A 209 5.43 -4.23 -46.72
N SER A 210 6.45 -3.39 -46.65
CA SER A 210 7.86 -3.80 -46.74
C SER A 210 8.36 -4.30 -45.39
N ALA A 211 9.51 -4.99 -45.38
CA ALA A 211 10.23 -5.25 -44.12
C ALA A 211 10.44 -3.93 -43.35
N GLY A 212 10.18 -3.93 -42.05
CA GLY A 212 10.22 -2.75 -41.19
C GLY A 212 8.91 -1.96 -41.08
N SER A 213 7.86 -2.31 -41.83
CA SER A 213 6.52 -1.73 -41.64
C SER A 213 5.92 -2.16 -40.29
N VAL A 214 5.18 -1.25 -39.63
CA VAL A 214 4.54 -1.52 -38.33
C VAL A 214 3.07 -1.10 -38.36
N LEU A 215 2.17 -2.03 -38.06
CA LEU A 215 0.75 -1.81 -37.77
C LEU A 215 0.55 -1.77 -36.27
N THR A 216 -0.16 -0.77 -35.75
CA THR A 216 -0.59 -0.73 -34.36
C THR A 216 -2.10 -0.55 -34.31
N SER A 217 -2.81 -1.39 -33.57
CA SER A 217 -4.26 -1.30 -33.43
C SER A 217 -4.66 -0.03 -32.66
N ALA A 218 -5.87 0.45 -32.91
CA ALA A 218 -6.57 1.31 -31.95
C ALA A 218 -6.71 0.61 -30.59
N LEU A 219 -7.11 1.37 -29.56
CA LEU A 219 -7.45 0.80 -28.26
C LEU A 219 -8.64 -0.16 -28.43
N LEU A 220 -8.43 -1.46 -28.28
CA LEU A 220 -9.53 -2.43 -28.30
C LEU A 220 -10.26 -2.32 -26.97
N LEU A 221 -11.44 -1.69 -27.02
CA LEU A 221 -12.36 -1.57 -25.88
C LEU A 221 -13.20 -2.85 -25.75
N ARG A 222 -13.71 -3.10 -24.53
CA ARG A 222 -14.43 -4.34 -24.18
C ARG A 222 -15.57 -4.66 -25.16
N PRO A 223 -15.74 -5.92 -25.57
CA PRO A 223 -16.99 -6.41 -26.13
C PRO A 223 -18.14 -6.24 -25.13
N ALA A 224 -19.30 -5.78 -25.60
CA ALA A 224 -20.47 -5.48 -24.78
C ALA A 224 -21.05 -6.69 -24.00
N GLY A 225 -20.60 -7.92 -24.26
CA GLY A 225 -21.05 -9.14 -23.57
C GLY A 225 -20.30 -9.49 -22.28
N LEU A 226 -19.12 -8.90 -22.03
CA LEU A 226 -18.29 -9.19 -20.85
C LEU A 226 -18.60 -8.24 -19.66
N ARG A 227 -19.88 -7.93 -19.43
CA ARG A 227 -20.36 -6.87 -18.51
C ARG A 227 -20.30 -7.22 -17.02
N LYS A 228 -20.11 -8.49 -16.64
CA LYS A 228 -19.99 -8.91 -15.24
C LYS A 228 -18.70 -9.73 -15.08
N ALA A 229 -17.75 -9.16 -14.32
CA ALA A 229 -16.35 -9.58 -14.08
C ALA A 229 -15.42 -9.47 -15.30
N ARG A 230 -14.47 -8.53 -15.37
CA ARG A 230 -13.12 -8.55 -14.73
C ARG A 230 -12.25 -9.79 -15.02
N ASP A 231 -12.69 -10.66 -15.93
CA ASP A 231 -12.20 -12.02 -16.15
C ASP A 231 -11.29 -12.22 -17.38
N VAL A 232 -10.60 -11.19 -17.90
CA VAL A 232 -9.63 -11.45 -18.98
C VAL A 232 -8.32 -11.97 -18.35
N TYR A 233 -8.15 -13.28 -18.33
CA TYR A 233 -6.96 -13.95 -17.74
C TYR A 233 -5.86 -14.25 -18.74
N ALA A 234 -6.21 -14.34 -20.01
CA ALA A 234 -5.28 -14.54 -21.09
C ALA A 234 -5.72 -13.80 -22.35
N VAL A 235 -4.74 -13.47 -23.19
CA VAL A 235 -4.96 -12.93 -24.53
C VAL A 235 -4.18 -13.77 -25.51
N ALA A 236 -4.87 -14.38 -26.49
CA ALA A 236 -4.22 -14.96 -27.65
C ALA A 236 -4.42 -14.02 -28.84
N VAL A 237 -3.39 -13.89 -29.65
CA VAL A 237 -3.50 -13.24 -30.97
C VAL A 237 -3.23 -14.32 -32.00
N ASN A 238 -4.19 -14.51 -32.90
CA ASN A 238 -4.10 -15.41 -34.03
C ASN A 238 -3.91 -14.61 -35.31
N TRP A 239 -2.95 -14.98 -36.15
CA TRP A 239 -2.75 -14.32 -37.43
C TRP A 239 -2.37 -15.28 -38.54
N THR A 240 -2.77 -14.94 -39.76
CA THR A 240 -2.45 -15.70 -40.97
C THR A 240 -1.90 -14.79 -42.07
N THR A 241 -1.06 -15.34 -42.93
CA THR A 241 -0.53 -14.65 -44.12
C THR A 241 -0.99 -15.34 -45.40
N SER A 242 -0.93 -14.64 -46.54
CA SER A 242 -1.31 -15.19 -47.85
C SER A 242 -0.44 -16.37 -48.30
N ALA A 243 0.83 -16.41 -47.85
CA ALA A 243 1.79 -17.48 -48.08
C ALA A 243 2.89 -17.45 -47.00
N GLY A 244 3.67 -18.53 -46.89
CA GLY A 244 4.81 -18.66 -45.96
C GLY A 244 4.42 -18.81 -44.49
N ASN A 245 5.41 -18.98 -43.62
CA ASN A 245 5.17 -19.11 -42.17
C ASN A 245 4.92 -17.71 -41.56
N PRO A 246 3.73 -17.44 -41.00
CA PRO A 246 3.40 -16.14 -40.44
C PRO A 246 4.32 -15.70 -39.29
N ASN A 247 4.94 -16.64 -38.57
CA ASN A 247 5.85 -16.34 -37.44
C ASN A 247 7.26 -15.90 -37.87
N THR A 248 7.65 -16.20 -39.11
CA THR A 248 8.93 -15.72 -39.68
C THR A 248 8.74 -14.43 -40.46
N LEU A 249 7.53 -14.17 -40.96
CA LEU A 249 7.18 -13.00 -41.75
C LEU A 249 6.75 -11.81 -40.89
N LEU A 250 6.15 -12.06 -39.72
CA LEU A 250 5.58 -11.05 -38.83
C LEU A 250 6.08 -11.24 -37.39
N ARG A 251 6.28 -10.13 -36.68
CA ARG A 251 6.38 -10.07 -35.22
C ARG A 251 5.08 -9.47 -34.70
N VAL A 252 4.42 -10.15 -33.76
CA VAL A 252 3.20 -9.64 -33.11
C VAL A 252 3.48 -9.41 -31.64
N GLU A 253 3.04 -8.26 -31.15
CA GLU A 253 3.20 -7.82 -29.78
C GLU A 253 1.87 -7.30 -29.24
N ILE A 254 1.64 -7.42 -27.94
CA ILE A 254 0.48 -6.86 -27.26
C ILE A 254 0.91 -5.82 -26.23
N SER A 255 0.00 -4.88 -25.97
CA SER A 255 0.12 -3.92 -24.88
C SER A 255 -1.22 -3.85 -24.14
N THR A 256 -1.13 -3.78 -22.83
CA THR A 256 -2.25 -3.82 -21.88
C THR A 256 -2.29 -2.56 -21.00
N ASP A 257 -1.28 -1.69 -21.13
CA ASP A 257 -1.12 -0.42 -20.42
C ASP A 257 -1.29 0.77 -21.37
N LYS A 258 -2.20 0.63 -22.33
CA LYS A 258 -2.51 1.65 -23.36
C LYS A 258 -1.31 2.00 -24.26
N GLY A 259 -0.30 1.14 -24.38
CA GLY A 259 0.80 1.26 -25.32
C GLY A 259 2.14 1.66 -24.69
N ALA A 260 2.25 1.71 -23.36
CA ALA A 260 3.48 2.08 -22.67
C ALA A 260 4.51 0.94 -22.68
N THR A 261 4.06 -0.32 -22.55
CA THR A 261 4.87 -1.53 -22.68
C THR A 261 4.30 -2.46 -23.74
N TRP A 262 5.19 -3.22 -24.40
CA TRP A 262 4.84 -4.12 -25.51
C TRP A 262 5.53 -5.46 -25.35
N CYS A 263 4.79 -6.56 -25.51
CA CYS A 263 5.35 -7.91 -25.39
C CYS A 263 5.00 -8.80 -26.53
N ARG A 264 6.03 -9.51 -26.98
CA ARG A 264 5.92 -10.47 -28.04
C ARG A 264 5.01 -11.62 -27.62
N VAL A 265 4.06 -11.94 -28.50
CA VAL A 265 3.19 -13.11 -28.35
C VAL A 265 3.48 -14.13 -29.43
N SER A 266 3.11 -15.38 -29.17
CA SER A 266 3.19 -16.46 -30.14
C SER A 266 1.82 -16.70 -30.78
N ASN A 267 1.80 -17.02 -32.07
CA ASN A 267 0.56 -17.18 -32.83
C ASN A 267 -0.34 -18.26 -32.22
N GLY A 268 -1.54 -17.85 -31.81
CA GLY A 268 -2.56 -18.74 -31.21
C GLY A 268 -2.24 -19.24 -29.80
N VAL A 269 -1.14 -18.82 -29.19
CA VAL A 269 -0.80 -19.19 -27.81
C VAL A 269 -1.40 -18.15 -26.86
N PRO A 270 -2.25 -18.57 -25.90
CA PRO A 270 -2.73 -17.67 -24.86
C PRO A 270 -1.56 -17.12 -24.05
N TYR A 271 -1.38 -15.80 -24.09
CA TYR A 271 -0.45 -15.11 -23.21
C TYR A 271 -1.16 -14.81 -21.88
N THR A 272 -0.60 -15.31 -20.79
CA THR A 272 -1.11 -15.13 -19.42
C THR A 272 -0.15 -14.26 -18.63
N ASP A 273 -0.63 -13.62 -17.56
CA ASP A 273 0.26 -12.96 -16.62
C ASP A 273 1.27 -13.95 -16.01
N ASP A 274 2.39 -13.46 -15.52
CA ASP A 274 3.49 -14.27 -14.99
C ASP A 274 3.08 -15.07 -13.74
N VAL A 275 2.11 -14.57 -12.97
CA VAL A 275 1.46 -15.27 -11.85
C VAL A 275 0.82 -16.60 -12.29
N TYR A 276 0.46 -16.73 -13.57
CA TYR A 276 -0.12 -17.93 -14.19
C TYR A 276 0.90 -18.73 -15.04
N GLY A 277 2.20 -18.47 -14.91
CA GLY A 277 3.24 -19.20 -15.65
C GLY A 277 3.66 -18.57 -16.98
N GLY A 278 3.34 -17.29 -17.21
CA GLY A 278 3.88 -16.52 -18.34
C GLY A 278 5.42 -16.42 -18.28
N THR A 279 6.10 -16.53 -19.42
CA THR A 279 7.57 -16.54 -19.51
C THR A 279 8.20 -15.26 -18.95
N ALA A 280 9.32 -15.40 -18.22
CA ALA A 280 10.10 -14.33 -17.59
C ALA A 280 10.70 -13.26 -18.54
N LEU A 281 10.47 -13.36 -19.86
CA LEU A 281 11.11 -12.53 -20.89
C LEU A 281 10.29 -11.31 -21.36
N GLY A 282 9.23 -10.88 -20.65
CA GLY A 282 8.50 -9.68 -21.08
C GLY A 282 7.62 -9.06 -20.01
N THR A 283 7.80 -7.77 -19.79
CA THR A 283 7.14 -6.85 -18.84
C THR A 283 5.62 -6.66 -19.05
N CYS A 284 4.92 -7.55 -19.77
CA CYS A 284 3.50 -7.33 -20.06
C CYS A 284 2.65 -7.94 -18.99
N PHE A 285 2.27 -7.03 -18.13
CA PHE A 285 1.33 -7.18 -17.06
C PHE A 285 -0.10 -7.07 -17.60
N PHE A 286 -1.11 -7.69 -16.96
CA PHE A 286 -2.51 -7.46 -17.27
C PHE A 286 -3.18 -6.53 -16.25
N PRO A 287 -3.06 -5.20 -16.35
CA PRO A 287 -4.07 -4.31 -15.83
C PRO A 287 -5.07 -4.02 -16.95
N THR A 288 -6.35 -4.20 -16.70
CA THR A 288 -7.44 -3.57 -17.46
C THR A 288 -7.80 -4.12 -18.85
N VAL A 289 -9.11 -4.30 -19.03
CA VAL A 289 -10.02 -3.73 -20.04
C VAL A 289 -9.57 -3.43 -21.49
N SER A 290 -8.32 -3.03 -21.73
CA SER A 290 -7.90 -2.41 -22.97
C SER A 290 -6.63 -3.05 -23.52
N VAL A 291 -6.76 -3.70 -24.67
CA VAL A 291 -5.64 -4.36 -25.37
C VAL A 291 -5.29 -3.55 -26.60
N LYS A 292 -3.99 -3.35 -26.85
CA LYS A 292 -3.46 -2.94 -28.14
C LYS A 292 -2.62 -4.07 -28.72
N VAL A 293 -2.62 -4.20 -30.05
CA VAL A 293 -1.80 -5.16 -30.79
C VAL A 293 -0.91 -4.40 -31.75
N ARG A 294 0.37 -4.77 -31.81
CA ARG A 294 1.35 -4.26 -32.75
C ARG A 294 1.84 -5.41 -33.61
N VAL A 295 1.81 -5.22 -34.93
CA VAL A 295 2.33 -6.18 -35.92
C VAL A 295 3.46 -5.49 -36.66
N SER A 296 4.66 -6.06 -36.63
CA SER A 296 5.81 -5.60 -37.39
C SER A 296 6.14 -6.59 -38.49
N TRP A 297 6.27 -6.12 -39.73
CA TRP A 297 6.66 -6.95 -40.87
C TRP A 297 8.17 -7.16 -40.85
N LEU A 298 8.58 -8.42 -40.76
CA LEU A 298 9.98 -8.83 -40.87
C LEU A 298 10.38 -9.09 -42.32
N ALA A 299 9.41 -9.41 -43.18
CA ALA A 299 9.56 -9.57 -44.62
C ALA A 299 8.26 -9.17 -45.35
N PRO A 300 8.28 -8.92 -46.68
CA PRO A 300 7.09 -8.60 -47.45
C PRO A 300 6.03 -9.72 -47.36
N ALA A 301 4.84 -9.41 -46.85
CA ALA A 301 3.75 -10.37 -46.65
C ALA A 301 2.38 -9.71 -46.63
N THR A 302 1.34 -10.43 -47.08
CA THR A 302 -0.07 -10.00 -46.94
C THR A 302 -0.67 -10.63 -45.69
N LEU A 303 -1.09 -9.83 -44.73
CA LEU A 303 -1.84 -10.28 -43.55
C LEU A 303 -3.28 -10.60 -43.97
N LYS A 304 -3.67 -11.88 -43.86
CA LYS A 304 -5.02 -12.35 -44.23
C LYS A 304 -6.02 -12.20 -43.10
N SER A 305 -5.61 -12.49 -41.88
CA SER A 305 -6.44 -12.34 -40.69
C SER A 305 -5.60 -11.98 -39.48
N LEU A 306 -6.18 -11.21 -38.56
CA LEU A 306 -5.67 -10.92 -37.23
C LEU A 306 -6.85 -10.97 -36.27
N ALA A 307 -6.89 -11.97 -35.39
CA ALA A 307 -7.96 -12.18 -34.42
C ALA A 307 -7.40 -12.12 -33.01
N VAL A 308 -7.98 -11.27 -32.18
CA VAL A 308 -7.67 -11.20 -30.74
C VAL A 308 -8.73 -12.00 -29.99
N GLN A 309 -8.28 -13.00 -29.24
CA GLN A 309 -9.12 -13.81 -28.37
C GLN A 309 -8.84 -13.46 -26.92
N LEU A 310 -9.89 -13.10 -26.19
CA LEU A 310 -9.85 -12.83 -24.76
C LEU A 310 -10.43 -14.04 -24.03
N TYR A 311 -9.70 -14.55 -23.05
CA TYR A 311 -10.14 -15.71 -22.28
C TYR A 311 -10.77 -15.26 -20.96
N GLY A 312 -12.05 -15.60 -20.78
CA GLY A 312 -12.87 -15.33 -19.60
C GLY A 312 -12.60 -16.27 -18.41
N THR A 313 -11.73 -17.26 -18.57
CA THR A 313 -11.44 -18.27 -17.54
C THR A 313 -9.95 -18.31 -17.28
N ALA A 314 -9.59 -18.30 -16.00
CA ALA A 314 -8.19 -18.39 -15.59
C ALA A 314 -7.61 -19.76 -15.98
N PRO A 315 -6.40 -19.81 -16.57
CA PRO A 315 -5.63 -21.05 -16.53
C PRO A 315 -5.47 -21.49 -15.07
N ALA A 316 -5.29 -22.79 -14.85
CA ALA A 316 -4.95 -23.29 -13.53
C ALA A 316 -3.71 -22.54 -13.01
N ALA A 317 -3.83 -21.86 -11.87
CA ALA A 317 -2.70 -21.18 -11.28
C ALA A 317 -1.60 -22.21 -10.95
N PRO A 318 -0.32 -21.87 -11.13
CA PRO A 318 0.76 -22.72 -10.66
C PRO A 318 0.59 -23.02 -9.16
N PRO A 319 1.18 -24.11 -8.64
CA PRO A 319 1.19 -24.36 -7.21
C PRO A 319 1.65 -23.12 -6.44
N ARG A 320 1.05 -22.85 -5.27
CA ARG A 320 1.49 -21.74 -4.43
C ARG A 320 2.94 -22.00 -4.01
N PRO A 321 3.85 -21.03 -4.18
CA PRO A 321 5.18 -21.18 -3.63
C PRO A 321 5.08 -21.24 -2.09
N PRO A 322 5.97 -22.00 -1.41
CA PRO A 322 6.03 -21.92 0.03
C PRO A 322 6.44 -20.49 0.42
N VAL A 323 5.64 -19.85 1.25
CA VAL A 323 5.98 -18.56 1.87
C VAL A 323 6.00 -18.79 3.37
N ALA A 324 7.09 -18.44 4.04
CA ALA A 324 7.20 -18.57 5.48
C ALA A 324 6.41 -17.45 6.21
N MET A 325 5.08 -17.50 6.09
CA MET A 325 4.15 -16.51 6.63
C MET A 325 4.11 -16.49 8.16
N GLY A 326 4.10 -15.28 8.71
CA GLY A 326 3.86 -14.97 10.10
C GLY A 326 2.89 -13.81 10.28
N LEU A 327 2.56 -13.50 11.53
CA LEU A 327 1.64 -12.41 11.90
C LEU A 327 2.32 -11.41 12.83
N ASN A 328 2.16 -10.13 12.53
CA ASN A 328 2.22 -9.09 13.55
C ASN A 328 0.92 -9.15 14.38
N LEU A 329 1.06 -9.08 15.70
CA LEU A 329 -0.08 -9.07 16.61
C LEU A 329 -0.37 -7.64 17.07
N ASP A 330 -1.62 -7.23 16.93
CA ASP A 330 -2.12 -5.93 17.38
C ASP A 330 -1.97 -5.79 18.90
N GLY A 331 -1.68 -4.57 19.36
CA GLY A 331 -1.52 -4.25 20.78
C GLY A 331 -2.80 -4.56 21.56
N PRO A 332 -2.76 -5.39 22.62
CA PRO A 332 -3.92 -5.56 23.48
C PRO A 332 -4.17 -4.27 24.24
N VAL A 333 -5.42 -3.82 24.25
CA VAL A 333 -5.91 -2.67 24.99
C VAL A 333 -7.40 -2.90 25.26
N TYR A 334 -8.00 -2.07 26.12
CA TYR A 334 -9.37 -2.28 26.58
C TYR A 334 -10.42 -2.22 25.46
N TYR A 335 -10.10 -1.56 24.34
CA TYR A 335 -10.92 -1.48 23.12
C TYR A 335 -10.44 -2.37 21.98
N SER A 336 -9.46 -3.24 22.24
CA SER A 336 -8.97 -4.13 21.21
C SER A 336 -10.00 -5.21 20.86
N ARG A 337 -10.16 -5.47 19.56
CA ARG A 337 -10.93 -6.60 19.05
C ARG A 337 -10.11 -7.89 19.06
N LEU A 338 -8.80 -7.78 19.26
CA LEU A 338 -7.93 -8.90 19.60
C LEU A 338 -8.10 -9.21 21.09
N LEU A 339 -8.55 -10.43 21.41
CA LEU A 339 -8.82 -10.85 22.79
C LEU A 339 -7.83 -11.94 23.25
N PRO A 340 -6.54 -11.62 23.48
CA PRO A 340 -5.51 -12.64 23.62
C PRO A 340 -5.49 -13.29 25.01
N PHE A 341 -5.89 -12.57 26.07
CA PHE A 341 -5.75 -13.03 27.45
C PHE A 341 -6.99 -13.77 27.93
N ALA A 342 -6.82 -14.81 28.75
CA ALA A 342 -7.96 -15.45 29.42
C ALA A 342 -8.60 -14.56 30.49
N ASP A 343 -7.78 -13.67 31.08
CA ASP A 343 -8.16 -12.65 32.04
C ASP A 343 -8.22 -11.29 31.34
N ALA A 344 -9.43 -10.75 31.16
CA ALA A 344 -9.67 -9.47 30.47
C ALA A 344 -9.02 -8.29 31.19
N TRP A 345 -8.79 -8.42 32.51
CA TRP A 345 -8.09 -7.40 33.32
C TRP A 345 -6.69 -7.08 32.78
N GLN A 346 -6.02 -8.08 32.18
CA GLN A 346 -4.65 -7.93 31.66
C GLN A 346 -4.56 -7.02 30.44
N ALA A 347 -5.67 -6.81 29.71
CA ALA A 347 -5.80 -5.84 28.63
C ALA A 347 -6.50 -4.54 29.08
N GLY A 348 -6.88 -4.42 30.35
CA GLY A 348 -7.49 -3.22 30.89
C GLY A 348 -6.50 -2.05 30.94
N GLY A 349 -6.93 -0.88 30.45
CA GLY A 349 -6.03 0.24 30.15
C GLY A 349 -6.60 1.63 30.41
N GLY A 350 -7.63 1.77 31.26
CA GLY A 350 -8.24 3.07 31.60
C GLY A 350 -7.76 3.69 32.92
N SER A 351 -6.66 3.21 33.50
CA SER A 351 -6.37 3.43 34.92
C SER A 351 -5.19 4.38 35.16
N ASP A 352 -5.51 5.57 35.67
CA ASP A 352 -4.57 6.53 36.25
C ASP A 352 -4.15 6.13 37.68
N TRP A 353 -3.72 4.86 37.84
CA TRP A 353 -3.00 4.41 39.05
C TRP A 353 -1.85 5.33 39.49
N PRO A 354 -1.13 6.05 38.61
CA PRO A 354 -0.05 6.93 39.02
C PRO A 354 -0.47 8.08 39.95
N LEU A 355 -1.76 8.42 40.00
CA LEU A 355 -2.28 9.54 40.79
C LEU A 355 -2.64 9.17 42.24
N VAL A 356 -2.50 7.90 42.63
CA VAL A 356 -2.75 7.47 44.01
C VAL A 356 -1.69 8.05 44.95
N ARG A 357 -2.08 8.87 45.93
CA ARG A 357 -1.14 9.50 46.88
C ARG A 357 -0.42 8.48 47.75
N ALA A 358 -1.11 7.40 48.12
CA ALA A 358 -0.57 6.31 48.93
C ALA A 358 0.50 5.45 48.20
N GLY A 359 0.71 5.69 46.90
CA GLY A 359 1.62 4.92 46.08
C GLY A 359 1.09 3.53 45.70
N VAL A 360 1.92 2.78 44.99
CA VAL A 360 1.63 1.42 44.50
C VAL A 360 2.70 0.42 44.95
N ASP A 361 2.33 -0.85 45.06
CA ASP A 361 3.24 -1.97 45.28
C ASP A 361 4.12 -2.24 44.04
N ALA A 362 5.09 -3.15 44.16
CA ALA A 362 6.01 -3.50 43.07
C ALA A 362 5.33 -4.10 41.82
N ARG A 363 4.08 -4.53 41.93
CA ARG A 363 3.26 -5.06 40.83
C ARG A 363 2.34 -4.00 40.23
N GLY A 364 2.23 -2.83 40.86
CA GLY A 364 1.40 -1.70 40.42
C GLY A 364 0.04 -1.62 41.11
N TRP A 365 -0.20 -2.37 42.18
CA TRP A 365 -1.45 -2.29 42.96
C TRP A 365 -1.40 -1.14 43.96
N PRO A 366 -2.48 -0.39 44.17
CA PRO A 366 -2.52 0.71 45.15
C PRO A 366 -2.35 0.17 46.57
N LEU A 367 -1.54 0.85 47.38
CA LEU A 367 -1.37 0.48 48.79
C LEU A 367 -2.57 0.90 49.66
N ALA A 368 -3.24 1.98 49.31
CA ALA A 368 -4.50 2.41 49.91
C ALA A 368 -5.24 3.31 48.92
N LEU A 369 -6.56 3.42 49.07
CA LEU A 369 -7.37 4.40 48.36
C LEU A 369 -8.34 5.05 49.35
N ASP A 370 -8.31 6.37 49.42
CA ASP A 370 -9.31 7.19 50.11
C ASP A 370 -9.89 8.18 49.09
N PRO A 371 -11.14 8.00 48.61
CA PRO A 371 -11.74 8.89 47.62
C PRO A 371 -11.71 10.36 48.00
N ALA A 372 -11.80 10.71 49.29
CA ALA A 372 -11.73 12.10 49.73
C ALA A 372 -10.33 12.72 49.55
N LEU A 373 -9.30 11.88 49.45
CA LEU A 373 -7.92 12.28 49.24
C LEU A 373 -7.45 11.97 47.81
N ASP A 374 -7.91 10.93 47.15
CA ASP A 374 -7.43 10.52 45.83
C ASP A 374 -8.30 11.05 44.67
N ASP A 375 -9.38 11.80 44.96
CA ASP A 375 -10.18 12.58 43.99
C ASP A 375 -9.94 14.10 44.16
N PRO A 376 -9.18 14.78 43.27
CA PRO A 376 -9.11 16.24 43.29
C PRO A 376 -10.43 16.85 42.73
N PRO A 377 -11.07 17.79 43.47
CA PRO A 377 -12.31 18.42 43.02
C PRO A 377 -12.17 19.06 41.63
N GLY A 378 -13.03 18.66 40.69
CA GLY A 378 -13.10 19.22 39.33
C GLY A 378 -12.47 18.36 38.22
N SER A 379 -11.98 17.16 38.52
CA SER A 379 -11.45 16.25 37.49
C SER A 379 -12.58 15.38 36.90
N SER A 380 -13.04 15.71 35.68
CA SER A 380 -14.21 15.06 35.07
C SER A 380 -13.92 13.71 34.38
N TYR A 381 -12.69 13.19 34.43
CA TYR A 381 -12.32 11.97 33.69
C TYR A 381 -11.37 11.00 34.41
N TRP A 382 -10.91 11.29 35.64
CA TRP A 382 -9.75 10.61 36.23
C TRP A 382 -10.01 10.15 37.66
N VAL A 383 -10.63 8.97 37.82
CA VAL A 383 -10.86 8.38 39.14
C VAL A 383 -9.80 7.32 39.44
N ALA A 384 -9.03 7.51 40.51
CA ALA A 384 -8.05 6.54 40.99
C ALA A 384 -8.71 5.17 41.19
N GLY A 385 -8.14 4.13 40.60
CA GLY A 385 -8.60 2.75 40.76
C GLY A 385 -9.72 2.26 39.83
N ARG A 386 -10.04 3.01 38.77
CA ARG A 386 -10.97 2.58 37.71
C ARG A 386 -10.27 1.88 36.55
N ASN A 387 -10.79 0.75 36.09
CA ASN A 387 -10.28 0.01 34.95
C ASN A 387 -11.41 -0.43 34.01
N LYS A 388 -11.23 -0.16 32.71
CA LYS A 388 -12.15 -0.53 31.63
C LYS A 388 -11.63 -1.73 30.87
N MET A 389 -12.52 -2.61 30.44
CA MET A 389 -12.21 -3.79 29.64
C MET A 389 -13.32 -4.01 28.61
N LEU A 390 -12.95 -4.47 27.40
CA LEU A 390 -13.88 -4.90 26.36
C LEU A 390 -14.86 -3.81 25.86
N THR A 391 -14.51 -2.52 26.04
CA THR A 391 -15.35 -1.39 25.61
C THR A 391 -15.10 -1.06 24.14
N GLU A 392 -16.06 -0.45 23.44
CA GLU A 392 -15.87 -0.04 22.03
C GLU A 392 -15.48 -1.21 21.09
N THR A 393 -15.81 -2.45 21.49
CA THR A 393 -15.53 -3.66 20.73
C THR A 393 -16.59 -3.95 19.67
N GLN A 394 -17.55 -3.04 19.46
CA GLN A 394 -18.75 -3.20 18.62
C GLN A 394 -19.60 -4.41 19.02
N GLY A 395 -19.68 -4.69 20.33
CA GLY A 395 -20.42 -5.83 20.88
C GLY A 395 -19.88 -7.20 20.45
N THR A 396 -18.60 -7.29 20.08
CA THR A 396 -18.01 -8.57 19.59
C THR A 396 -17.28 -9.37 20.66
N HIS A 397 -17.19 -8.85 21.89
CA HIS A 397 -16.71 -9.64 23.02
C HIS A 397 -17.71 -10.75 23.40
N PRO A 398 -17.27 -11.87 24.02
CA PRO A 398 -18.14 -13.02 24.27
C PRO A 398 -19.31 -12.70 25.22
N ALA A 399 -20.52 -13.08 24.83
CA ALA A 399 -21.65 -13.18 25.76
C ALA A 399 -21.43 -14.36 26.73
N GLY A 400 -22.03 -14.29 27.92
CA GLY A 400 -22.01 -15.34 28.93
C GLY A 400 -21.56 -14.85 30.30
N THR A 401 -21.23 -15.81 31.17
CA THR A 401 -20.84 -15.54 32.56
C THR A 401 -19.32 -15.38 32.68
N TYR A 402 -18.91 -14.18 33.07
CA TYR A 402 -17.55 -13.81 33.47
C TYR A 402 -17.37 -14.12 34.95
N THR A 403 -16.18 -14.58 35.32
CA THR A 403 -15.83 -14.83 36.74
C THR A 403 -14.87 -13.77 37.23
N ILE A 404 -15.34 -12.96 38.17
CA ILE A 404 -14.56 -11.87 38.77
C ILE A 404 -14.07 -12.30 40.15
N LEU A 405 -12.76 -12.21 40.38
CA LEU A 405 -12.13 -12.51 41.66
C LEU A 405 -11.45 -11.26 42.20
N ILE A 406 -11.69 -10.94 43.47
CA ILE A 406 -11.11 -9.77 44.14
C ILE A 406 -10.47 -10.24 45.45
N ASN A 407 -9.20 -9.91 45.64
CA ASN A 407 -8.44 -10.20 46.85
C ASN A 407 -8.09 -8.92 47.62
N GLY A 408 -7.87 -9.04 48.93
CA GLY A 408 -7.61 -7.91 49.84
C GLY A 408 -8.89 -7.43 50.53
N SER A 409 -8.86 -6.21 51.07
CA SER A 409 -9.96 -5.64 51.83
C SER A 409 -10.30 -4.24 51.34
N GLY A 410 -11.58 -4.03 51.01
CA GLY A 410 -12.04 -2.81 50.39
C GLY A 410 -13.37 -2.99 49.65
N THR A 411 -13.75 -1.98 48.87
CA THR A 411 -15.00 -1.94 48.11
C THR A 411 -14.70 -1.70 46.64
N VAL A 412 -15.40 -2.42 45.76
CA VAL A 412 -15.26 -2.35 44.31
C VAL A 412 -16.63 -2.27 43.67
N ASP A 413 -16.85 -1.25 42.85
CA ASP A 413 -18.02 -1.11 42.00
C ASP A 413 -17.74 -1.72 40.63
N ILE A 414 -18.74 -2.42 40.09
CA ILE A 414 -18.72 -3.01 38.75
C ILE A 414 -19.86 -2.39 37.96
N GLY A 415 -19.61 -2.11 36.68
CA GLY A 415 -20.60 -1.63 35.73
C GLY A 415 -20.34 -2.18 34.32
N GLY A 416 -21.19 -1.79 33.36
CA GLY A 416 -21.06 -2.18 31.96
C GLY A 416 -22.26 -2.99 31.43
N ASP A 417 -22.03 -3.80 30.41
CA ASP A 417 -23.08 -4.50 29.64
C ASP A 417 -23.85 -5.57 30.45
N GLY A 418 -23.31 -6.02 31.58
CA GLY A 418 -23.97 -6.94 32.52
C GLY A 418 -24.68 -6.26 33.69
N GLY A 419 -24.78 -4.92 33.69
CA GLY A 419 -25.36 -4.13 34.78
C GLY A 419 -24.35 -3.74 35.86
N GLY A 420 -24.86 -3.14 36.95
CA GLY A 420 -24.06 -2.60 38.04
C GLY A 420 -24.11 -3.42 39.33
N ALA A 421 -23.02 -3.47 40.09
CA ALA A 421 -22.95 -4.10 41.41
C ALA A 421 -21.84 -3.50 42.29
N THR A 422 -22.08 -3.36 43.60
CA THR A 422 -21.06 -2.99 44.60
C THR A 422 -20.64 -4.23 45.37
N LEU A 423 -19.33 -4.50 45.41
CA LEU A 423 -18.74 -5.71 45.98
C LEU A 423 -17.80 -5.37 47.13
N THR A 424 -17.85 -6.16 48.20
CA THR A 424 -16.88 -6.10 49.31
C THR A 424 -15.84 -7.20 49.15
N ALA A 425 -14.56 -6.83 49.16
CA ALA A 425 -13.43 -7.76 49.04
C ALA A 425 -13.10 -8.45 50.39
N PRO A 426 -12.60 -9.71 50.39
CA PRO A 426 -12.36 -10.54 49.21
C PRO A 426 -13.65 -11.22 48.72
N CYS A 427 -13.82 -11.37 47.41
CA CYS A 427 -15.00 -12.02 46.86
C CYS A 427 -14.76 -12.70 45.51
N ARG A 428 -15.67 -13.62 45.18
CA ARG A 428 -15.90 -14.15 43.83
C ARG A 428 -17.29 -13.74 43.37
N TYR A 429 -17.40 -13.19 42.17
CA TYR A 429 -18.64 -12.70 41.57
C TYR A 429 -18.84 -13.23 40.15
N LEU A 430 -20.07 -13.67 39.85
CA LEU A 430 -20.47 -14.18 38.54
C LEU A 430 -21.19 -13.09 37.76
N TYR A 431 -20.46 -12.38 36.90
CA TYR A 431 -20.97 -11.26 36.11
C TYR A 431 -21.51 -11.76 34.77
N ASN A 432 -22.79 -11.55 34.49
CA ASN A 432 -23.44 -12.14 33.33
C ASN A 432 -23.78 -11.10 32.26
N ILE A 433 -23.22 -11.27 31.06
CA ILE A 433 -23.49 -10.42 29.90
C ILE A 433 -24.35 -11.22 28.92
N THR A 434 -25.61 -10.81 28.76
CA THR A 434 -26.54 -11.46 27.80
C THR A 434 -26.49 -10.79 26.43
N ARG A 435 -26.23 -9.48 26.38
CA ARG A 435 -26.14 -8.68 25.15
C ARG A 435 -24.87 -7.82 25.20
N PRO A 436 -23.76 -8.32 24.65
CA PRO A 436 -22.53 -7.54 24.49
C PRO A 436 -22.79 -6.23 23.75
N GLY A 437 -22.30 -5.12 24.29
CA GLY A 437 -22.38 -3.78 23.72
C GLY A 437 -21.01 -3.12 23.68
N ASP A 438 -20.99 -1.79 23.64
CA ASP A 438 -19.76 -1.00 23.67
C ASP A 438 -19.37 -0.55 25.09
N TRP A 439 -20.21 -0.80 26.11
CA TRP A 439 -19.89 -0.45 27.50
C TRP A 439 -18.93 -1.44 28.15
N GLY A 440 -18.86 -2.68 27.65
CA GLY A 440 -17.92 -3.71 28.12
C GLY A 440 -18.09 -4.01 29.61
N ILE A 441 -16.96 -4.02 30.35
CA ILE A 441 -16.91 -4.18 31.80
C ILE A 441 -16.08 -3.05 32.38
N ASP A 442 -16.64 -2.33 33.34
CA ASP A 442 -15.98 -1.28 34.12
C ASP A 442 -15.86 -1.76 35.57
N VAL A 443 -14.67 -1.63 36.14
CA VAL A 443 -14.38 -2.01 37.53
C VAL A 443 -13.70 -0.84 38.22
N MET A 444 -14.32 -0.32 39.27
CA MET A 444 -13.87 0.83 40.02
C MET A 444 -13.62 0.47 41.47
N MET A 445 -12.36 0.53 41.90
CA MET A 445 -12.01 0.38 43.30
C MET A 445 -12.35 1.67 44.07
N THR A 446 -13.39 1.65 44.89
CA THR A 446 -13.83 2.81 45.67
C THR A 446 -13.20 2.90 47.05
N ARG A 447 -12.64 1.81 47.56
CA ARG A 447 -11.89 1.80 48.83
C ARG A 447 -10.89 0.65 48.85
N SER A 448 -9.67 0.91 49.32
CA SER A 448 -8.64 -0.13 49.55
C SER A 448 -7.94 0.15 50.89
N LEU A 449 -7.95 -0.82 51.80
CA LEU A 449 -7.40 -0.64 53.15
C LEU A 449 -5.89 -0.86 53.20
N ALA A 450 -5.13 0.10 53.75
CA ALA A 450 -3.67 0.00 53.89
C ALA A 450 -3.18 -1.25 54.65
N SER A 451 -3.98 -1.74 55.60
CA SER A 451 -3.66 -2.94 56.39
C SER A 451 -3.76 -4.24 55.57
N ALA A 452 -4.56 -4.26 54.51
CA ALA A 452 -4.77 -5.41 53.64
C ALA A 452 -5.25 -4.92 52.25
N PRO A 453 -4.36 -4.29 51.45
CA PRO A 453 -4.78 -3.63 50.22
C PRO A 453 -5.37 -4.61 49.23
N ILE A 454 -6.34 -4.13 48.45
CA ILE A 454 -6.75 -4.82 47.24
C ILE A 454 -5.53 -4.91 46.32
N ASN A 455 -5.06 -6.15 46.13
CA ASN A 455 -3.77 -6.42 45.50
C ASN A 455 -3.87 -7.46 44.37
N ARG A 456 -5.10 -7.82 44.00
CA ARG A 456 -5.39 -8.72 42.88
C ARG A 456 -6.86 -8.65 42.48
N ILE A 457 -7.11 -8.39 41.20
CA ILE A 457 -8.40 -8.51 40.54
C ILE A 457 -8.20 -9.35 39.28
N HIS A 458 -9.08 -10.32 39.06
CA HIS A 458 -9.16 -11.09 37.82
C HIS A 458 -10.57 -11.00 37.24
N VAL A 459 -10.67 -10.90 35.92
CA VAL A 459 -11.93 -10.90 35.16
C VAL A 459 -11.82 -11.95 34.07
N PHE A 460 -12.12 -13.20 34.42
CA PHE A 460 -12.02 -14.31 33.47
C PHE A 460 -13.18 -14.31 32.49
N MET A 461 -12.86 -14.37 31.20
CA MET A 461 -13.84 -14.52 30.13
C MET A 461 -14.63 -15.84 30.26
N PRO A 462 -15.82 -15.94 29.63
CA PRO A 462 -16.61 -17.16 29.59
C PRO A 462 -15.77 -18.38 29.15
N GLY A 463 -15.93 -19.50 29.86
CA GLY A 463 -15.28 -20.77 29.56
C GLY A 463 -13.78 -20.87 29.90
N GLN A 464 -13.16 -19.82 30.47
CA GLN A 464 -11.74 -19.85 30.83
C GLN A 464 -11.48 -20.57 32.16
N VAL A 465 -12.41 -20.42 33.12
CA VAL A 465 -12.40 -21.10 34.42
C VAL A 465 -13.50 -22.18 34.49
N PRO A 466 -13.35 -23.21 35.34
CA PRO A 466 -14.41 -24.20 35.54
C PRO A 466 -15.73 -23.53 35.94
N ALA A 467 -16.84 -24.04 35.40
CA ALA A 467 -18.17 -23.59 35.79
C ALA A 467 -18.38 -23.78 37.31
N PRO A 468 -19.07 -22.86 37.99
CA PRO A 468 -19.42 -23.06 39.39
C PRO A 468 -20.38 -24.26 39.54
N VAL A 469 -20.37 -24.90 40.71
CA VAL A 469 -21.11 -26.15 41.01
C VAL A 469 -22.58 -26.04 40.56
N ASN A 470 -23.15 -27.11 40.00
CA ASN A 470 -24.52 -27.14 39.48
C ASN A 470 -25.51 -26.44 40.44
N GLY A 471 -26.19 -25.39 39.95
CA GLY A 471 -27.22 -24.64 40.69
C GLY A 471 -26.87 -23.19 41.07
N THR A 472 -25.62 -22.73 40.93
CA THR A 472 -25.28 -21.31 41.18
C THR A 472 -25.82 -20.38 40.09
N ALA A 473 -26.68 -19.43 40.48
CA ALA A 473 -27.23 -18.43 39.57
C ALA A 473 -26.22 -17.32 39.24
N ALA A 474 -26.36 -16.72 38.05
CA ALA A 474 -25.71 -15.46 37.70
C ALA A 474 -26.06 -14.36 38.74
N GLY A 475 -25.10 -13.48 39.05
CA GLY A 475 -25.27 -12.44 40.07
C GLY A 475 -24.98 -12.90 41.51
N THR A 476 -24.57 -14.14 41.73
CA THR A 476 -24.20 -14.63 43.07
C THR A 476 -22.88 -13.98 43.55
N VAL A 477 -22.92 -13.35 44.73
CA VAL A 477 -21.78 -12.77 45.45
C VAL A 477 -21.37 -13.69 46.61
N GLY A 478 -20.08 -13.72 46.96
CA GLY A 478 -19.63 -14.37 48.20
C GLY A 478 -19.41 -15.88 48.09
N LEU A 479 -19.25 -16.40 46.87
CA LEU A 479 -18.87 -17.80 46.69
C LEU A 479 -17.47 -18.06 47.27
N PRO A 480 -17.20 -19.24 47.86
CA PRO A 480 -15.88 -19.56 48.40
C PRO A 480 -14.81 -19.37 47.31
N PRO A 481 -13.63 -18.83 47.65
CA PRO A 481 -12.52 -18.68 46.70
C PRO A 481 -12.26 -20.01 46.00
N LEU A 482 -11.90 -19.97 44.72
CA LEU A 482 -11.30 -21.16 44.12
C LEU A 482 -10.08 -21.52 44.99
N THR A 483 -9.88 -22.82 45.28
CA THR A 483 -8.81 -23.30 46.18
C THR A 483 -7.46 -22.67 45.79
N PRO A 484 -6.46 -22.59 46.68
CA PRO A 484 -5.14 -22.00 46.34
C PRO A 484 -4.49 -22.61 45.08
N ALA A 485 -4.81 -23.86 44.73
CA ALA A 485 -4.40 -24.50 43.47
C ALA A 485 -4.97 -23.84 42.18
N LEU A 486 -5.99 -22.99 42.32
CA LEU A 486 -6.63 -22.14 41.30
C LEU A 486 -6.37 -20.64 41.52
N SER A 487 -5.52 -20.28 42.50
CA SER A 487 -4.94 -18.94 42.68
C SER A 487 -3.75 -18.65 41.76
N LEU A 488 -3.44 -19.62 40.89
CA LEU A 488 -2.50 -19.48 39.78
C LEU A 488 -3.17 -18.71 38.65
N PRO A 489 -2.41 -17.99 37.79
CA PRO A 489 -2.94 -17.59 36.50
C PRO A 489 -3.59 -18.81 35.83
N PRO A 490 -4.60 -18.61 34.95
CA PRO A 490 -5.26 -19.69 34.25
C PRO A 490 -4.20 -20.65 33.68
N ARG A 491 -4.53 -21.95 33.53
CA ARG A 491 -3.60 -22.98 32.99
C ARG A 491 -2.81 -22.49 31.77
N SER A 492 -3.38 -21.56 31.01
CA SER A 492 -2.70 -20.69 30.06
C SER A 492 -3.05 -19.22 30.35
N PHE A 493 -2.07 -18.31 30.19
CA PHE A 493 -2.31 -16.85 30.19
C PHE A 493 -3.32 -16.42 29.10
N PHE A 494 -3.50 -17.25 28.08
CA PHE A 494 -4.20 -16.88 26.86
C PHE A 494 -5.60 -17.44 26.79
N ASN A 495 -6.48 -16.67 26.16
CA ASN A 495 -7.80 -17.09 25.75
C ASN A 495 -7.70 -18.32 24.83
N ARG A 496 -8.43 -19.39 25.17
CA ARG A 496 -8.45 -20.63 24.36
C ARG A 496 -8.88 -20.41 22.92
N ALA A 497 -9.84 -19.53 22.66
CA ALA A 497 -10.30 -19.22 21.29
C ALA A 497 -9.19 -18.54 20.48
N PHE A 498 -8.39 -17.70 21.12
CA PHE A 498 -7.24 -17.04 20.50
C PHE A 498 -6.12 -18.03 20.15
N LEU A 499 -5.73 -18.89 21.10
CA LEU A 499 -4.75 -19.94 20.83
C LEU A 499 -5.22 -20.91 19.73
N SER A 500 -6.49 -21.30 19.77
CA SER A 500 -7.09 -22.18 18.76
C SER A 500 -7.02 -21.54 17.37
N LYS A 501 -7.36 -20.25 17.24
CA LYS A 501 -7.32 -19.55 15.95
C LYS A 501 -5.90 -19.52 15.35
N LEU A 502 -4.89 -19.17 16.16
CA LEU A 502 -3.49 -19.17 15.70
C LEU A 502 -3.00 -20.58 15.32
N THR A 503 -3.34 -21.58 16.14
CA THR A 503 -2.91 -22.97 15.91
C THR A 503 -3.58 -23.58 14.68
N ALA A 504 -4.90 -23.39 14.53
CA ALA A 504 -5.68 -23.88 13.40
C ALA A 504 -5.28 -23.22 12.07
N ALA A 505 -4.81 -21.97 12.13
CA ALA A 505 -4.24 -21.29 10.98
C ALA A 505 -2.86 -21.84 10.57
N GLY A 506 -2.16 -22.53 11.48
CA GLY A 506 -0.81 -23.02 11.23
C GLY A 506 0.27 -21.94 11.38
N VAL A 507 0.03 -20.90 12.18
CA VAL A 507 0.98 -19.79 12.35
C VAL A 507 2.30 -20.30 12.95
N LYS A 508 3.42 -20.03 12.26
CA LYS A 508 4.76 -20.45 12.69
C LYS A 508 5.67 -19.30 13.11
N ARG A 509 5.23 -18.06 13.00
CA ARG A 509 6.01 -16.89 13.42
C ARG A 509 5.10 -15.77 13.90
N LEU A 510 5.47 -15.16 15.01
CA LEU A 510 4.78 -14.01 15.61
C LEU A 510 5.76 -12.86 15.75
N ARG A 511 5.34 -11.65 15.37
CA ARG A 511 6.06 -10.40 15.66
C ARG A 511 5.28 -9.60 16.69
N PHE A 512 6.01 -9.18 17.73
CA PHE A 512 5.46 -8.59 18.94
C PHE A 512 5.68 -7.06 18.99
N MET A 513 5.68 -6.39 17.83
CA MET A 513 5.99 -4.95 17.76
C MET A 513 5.00 -4.12 18.59
N ASP A 514 3.70 -4.29 18.39
CA ASP A 514 2.67 -3.57 19.16
C ASP A 514 2.52 -4.11 20.58
N TRP A 515 2.69 -5.42 20.79
CA TRP A 515 2.69 -5.99 22.14
C TRP A 515 3.83 -5.41 22.97
N GLY A 516 4.99 -5.17 22.37
CA GLY A 516 6.11 -4.48 23.00
C GLY A 516 5.92 -2.98 23.08
N ASN A 517 4.80 -2.44 22.61
CA ASN A 517 4.52 -1.01 22.50
C ASN A 517 5.66 -0.25 21.81
N THR A 518 6.35 -0.85 20.83
CA THR A 518 7.70 -0.45 20.39
C THR A 518 7.81 1.03 20.03
N ASN A 519 6.81 1.58 19.34
CA ASN A 519 6.78 2.98 18.90
C ASN A 519 6.58 3.99 20.04
N GLY A 520 6.03 3.55 21.18
CA GLY A 520 5.88 4.33 22.42
C GLY A 520 6.75 3.83 23.57
N ASN A 521 7.64 2.85 23.32
CA ASN A 521 8.39 2.18 24.37
C ASN A 521 9.63 2.99 24.74
N ASN A 522 9.62 3.51 25.95
CA ASN A 522 10.69 4.33 26.52
C ASN A 522 11.42 3.63 27.68
N MET A 523 11.32 2.30 27.76
CA MET A 523 12.09 1.51 28.73
C MET A 523 13.58 1.61 28.43
N ALA A 524 14.36 1.92 29.46
CA ALA A 524 15.81 1.89 29.38
C ALA A 524 16.38 0.70 30.16
N ARG A 525 15.81 0.43 31.34
CA ARG A 525 16.33 -0.56 32.29
C ARG A 525 15.46 -1.80 32.33
N TRP A 526 16.08 -2.95 32.63
CA TRP A 526 15.34 -4.21 32.75
C TRP A 526 14.22 -4.17 33.80
N ALA A 527 14.39 -3.38 34.86
CA ALA A 527 13.38 -3.23 35.91
C ALA A 527 12.16 -2.40 35.48
N ASP A 528 12.24 -1.65 34.38
CA ASP A 528 11.15 -0.78 33.89
C ASP A 528 10.01 -1.58 33.25
N ARG A 529 10.27 -2.83 32.86
CA ARG A 529 9.33 -3.68 32.14
C ARG A 529 8.16 -4.19 32.98
N ASN A 530 7.10 -4.57 32.27
CA ASN A 530 6.09 -5.43 32.84
C ASN A 530 6.64 -6.85 33.09
N THR A 531 6.12 -7.47 34.14
CA THR A 531 6.34 -8.88 34.46
C THR A 531 5.02 -9.64 34.31
N PRO A 532 5.01 -10.98 34.27
CA PRO A 532 3.78 -11.75 34.30
C PRO A 532 2.88 -11.45 35.51
N SER A 533 3.45 -10.92 36.60
CA SER A 533 2.72 -10.54 37.82
C SER A 533 2.31 -9.07 37.90
N SER A 534 2.58 -8.27 36.85
CA SER A 534 2.09 -6.89 36.78
C SER A 534 0.58 -6.82 36.93
N VAL A 535 0.07 -5.72 37.51
CA VAL A 535 -1.36 -5.41 37.64
C VAL A 535 -2.11 -5.54 36.32
N SER A 536 -1.49 -5.11 35.22
CA SER A 536 -1.98 -5.26 33.85
C SER A 536 -0.77 -5.44 32.94
N GLN A 537 -0.95 -6.11 31.80
CA GLN A 537 0.11 -6.24 30.78
C GLN A 537 0.22 -5.01 29.88
N VAL A 538 -0.69 -4.04 30.00
CA VAL A 538 -0.80 -2.91 29.07
C VAL A 538 -0.81 -1.55 29.78
N ALA A 539 -0.80 -1.55 31.12
CA ALA A 539 -0.76 -0.33 31.90
C ALA A 539 0.62 0.34 31.89
N ASN A 540 0.61 1.67 31.86
CA ASN A 540 1.79 2.50 32.07
C ASN A 540 2.22 2.48 33.54
N ARG A 541 3.49 2.80 33.79
CA ARG A 541 4.08 2.92 35.13
C ARG A 541 4.67 4.31 35.31
N VAL A 542 4.81 4.76 36.55
CA VAL A 542 5.49 6.03 36.85
C VAL A 542 6.61 5.79 37.85
N ARG A 543 7.80 6.29 37.52
CA ARG A 543 8.94 6.34 38.43
C ARG A 543 9.17 7.78 38.87
N ARG A 544 9.11 8.00 40.18
CA ARG A 544 9.39 9.29 40.83
C ARG A 544 10.82 9.32 41.35
N ILE A 545 11.57 10.36 41.00
CA ILE A 545 12.97 10.53 41.43
C ILE A 545 13.09 11.89 42.14
N PRO A 546 13.45 11.92 43.43
CA PRO A 546 13.55 13.16 44.19
C PRO A 546 14.69 14.04 43.67
N ILE A 547 14.38 15.33 43.49
CA ILE A 547 15.34 16.35 43.09
C ILE A 547 16.04 16.90 44.33
N SER A 548 17.36 17.01 44.27
CA SER A 548 18.16 17.75 45.25
C SER A 548 18.27 19.21 44.86
N THR A 549 18.63 19.52 43.60
CA THR A 549 18.72 20.89 43.11
C THR A 549 18.35 21.02 41.63
N VAL A 550 17.79 22.17 41.24
CA VAL A 550 17.64 22.62 39.83
C VAL A 550 18.32 23.98 39.68
N THR A 551 19.21 24.13 38.70
CA THR A 551 19.97 25.37 38.46
C THR A 551 20.09 25.67 36.97
N CYS A 552 20.42 26.92 36.59
CA CYS A 552 20.71 27.27 35.19
C CYS A 552 22.22 27.35 34.90
N THR A 553 23.08 27.13 35.89
CA THR A 553 24.53 27.20 35.75
C THR A 553 25.07 25.82 35.35
N ALA A 554 25.84 25.77 34.27
CA ALA A 554 26.42 24.51 33.79
C ALA A 554 27.46 23.95 34.77
N PRO A 555 27.40 22.66 35.14
CA PRO A 555 28.44 22.02 35.93
C PRO A 555 29.63 21.62 35.06
N SER A 556 30.84 22.11 35.29
CA SER A 556 32.08 21.81 34.52
C SER A 556 32.04 22.13 33.00
N ALA A 557 33.20 22.38 32.40
CA ALA A 557 33.29 22.72 30.97
C ALA A 557 32.93 21.55 30.02
N ALA A 558 33.21 20.30 30.43
CA ALA A 558 32.98 19.12 29.60
C ALA A 558 31.48 18.81 29.38
N VAL A 559 30.66 19.05 30.40
CA VAL A 559 29.20 18.87 30.30
C VAL A 559 28.56 19.93 29.39
N ALA A 560 29.07 21.16 29.42
CA ALA A 560 28.57 22.25 28.59
C ALA A 560 28.76 21.98 27.08
N ALA A 561 29.90 21.40 26.69
CA ALA A 561 30.22 21.05 25.30
C ALA A 561 29.33 19.92 24.75
N ASN A 562 29.10 18.86 25.54
CA ASN A 562 28.21 17.75 25.14
C ASN A 562 26.73 18.20 25.10
N ALA A 563 26.33 19.09 26.01
CA ALA A 563 24.98 19.64 26.04
C ALA A 563 24.63 20.45 24.80
N SER A 564 25.58 21.21 24.22
CA SER A 564 25.36 21.95 22.96
C SER A 564 25.13 21.07 21.74
N ALA A 565 25.63 19.84 21.72
CA ALA A 565 25.46 18.91 20.59
C ALA A 565 24.12 18.15 20.61
N PHE A 566 23.53 17.97 21.80
CA PHE A 566 22.33 17.16 22.00
C PHE A 566 21.07 17.98 22.29
N VAL A 567 21.22 19.12 22.96
CA VAL A 567 20.13 20.03 23.32
C VAL A 567 20.32 21.31 22.51
N LEU A 568 19.66 21.39 21.36
CA LEU A 568 19.76 22.48 20.38
C LEU A 568 19.16 23.82 20.86
N GLU A 569 18.77 23.91 22.12
CA GLU A 569 17.95 25.00 22.64
C GLU A 569 18.65 25.77 23.78
N PRO A 570 18.46 27.09 23.84
CA PRO A 570 19.17 27.95 24.77
C PRO A 570 18.59 27.94 26.21
N LEU A 571 17.38 27.41 26.42
CA LEU A 571 16.71 27.39 27.72
C LEU A 571 17.01 26.10 28.50
N ARG A 572 18.28 25.93 28.89
CA ARG A 572 18.75 24.73 29.59
C ARG A 572 18.74 24.89 31.11
N VAL A 573 18.26 23.87 31.80
CA VAL A 573 18.45 23.71 33.26
C VAL A 573 19.17 22.42 33.57
N TYR A 574 19.92 22.45 34.67
CA TYR A 574 20.70 21.35 35.19
C TYR A 574 20.05 20.86 36.48
N VAL A 575 19.82 19.56 36.56
CA VAL A 575 19.13 18.92 37.67
C VAL A 575 20.10 17.97 38.36
N THR A 576 20.20 18.10 39.68
CA THR A 576 20.86 17.12 40.56
C THR A 576 19.80 16.36 41.33
N THR A 577 19.82 15.04 41.26
CA THR A 577 18.88 14.17 41.98
C THR A 577 19.46 13.72 43.32
N ALA A 578 18.60 13.59 44.33
CA ALA A 578 19.03 13.22 45.69
C ALA A 578 19.58 11.78 45.77
N VAL A 579 19.21 10.94 44.81
CA VAL A 579 19.70 9.56 44.65
C VAL A 579 20.07 9.31 43.18
N PRO A 580 20.88 8.28 42.88
CA PRO A 580 21.15 7.91 41.51
C PRO A 580 19.85 7.72 40.71
N HIS A 581 19.63 8.55 39.69
CA HIS A 581 18.33 8.67 39.03
C HIS A 581 18.01 7.49 38.12
N GLY A 582 19.06 6.92 37.53
CA GLY A 582 18.93 5.80 36.63
C GLY A 582 18.22 6.01 35.30
N LEU A 583 17.96 7.26 34.95
CA LEU A 583 17.67 7.67 33.58
C LEU A 583 18.86 7.41 32.65
N VAL A 584 18.56 7.27 31.36
CA VAL A 584 19.52 7.29 30.25
C VAL A 584 19.28 8.53 29.39
N THR A 585 20.34 8.98 28.71
CA THR A 585 20.23 10.04 27.70
C THR A 585 19.17 9.64 26.67
N GLY A 586 18.16 10.48 26.47
CA GLY A 586 17.00 10.19 25.61
C GLY A 586 15.69 9.93 26.36
N ASN A 587 15.71 9.63 27.67
CA ASN A 587 14.47 9.54 28.44
C ASN A 587 13.73 10.89 28.42
N MET A 588 12.40 10.82 28.33
CA MET A 588 11.51 11.99 28.38
C MET A 588 10.91 12.05 29.79
N ILE A 589 11.05 13.18 30.48
CA ILE A 589 10.63 13.32 31.88
C ILE A 589 9.77 14.57 32.09
N SER A 590 9.00 14.60 33.17
CA SER A 590 8.42 15.84 33.71
C SER A 590 9.11 16.24 35.01
N ILE A 591 9.27 17.53 35.24
CA ILE A 591 9.76 18.12 36.49
C ILE A 591 8.56 18.74 37.22
N MET A 592 8.36 18.37 38.49
CA MET A 592 7.23 18.84 39.28
C MET A 592 7.61 19.20 40.71
N GLY A 593 6.76 19.98 41.38
CA GLY A 593 6.92 20.34 42.80
C GLY A 593 8.12 21.25 43.08
N THR A 594 8.68 21.89 42.05
CA THR A 594 9.81 22.82 42.18
C THR A 594 9.30 24.24 42.44
N ASN A 595 10.02 25.02 43.25
CA ASN A 595 9.78 26.45 43.46
C ASN A 595 10.66 27.36 42.57
N GLY A 596 11.55 26.78 41.78
CA GLY A 596 12.48 27.52 40.92
C GLY A 596 11.81 28.18 39.72
N ARG A 597 12.38 29.30 39.28
CA ARG A 597 11.89 30.12 38.17
C ARG A 597 13.04 30.54 37.27
N LEU A 598 12.75 30.67 35.98
CA LEU A 598 13.68 31.23 35.00
C LEU A 598 13.01 32.39 34.26
N ARG A 599 13.81 33.38 33.89
CA ARG A 599 13.44 34.45 32.98
C ARG A 599 14.29 34.32 31.72
N TYR A 600 13.66 34.45 30.57
CA TYR A 600 14.36 34.41 29.29
C TYR A 600 13.92 35.54 28.37
N SER A 601 14.80 35.94 27.45
CA SER A 601 14.48 36.88 26.38
C SER A 601 14.43 36.16 25.04
N ALA A 602 13.42 36.46 24.22
CA ALA A 602 13.33 36.03 22.82
C ALA A 602 12.85 37.21 21.97
N GLY A 603 13.60 37.58 20.93
CA GLY A 603 13.27 38.74 20.09
C GLY A 603 13.18 40.07 20.85
N GLY A 604 13.94 40.23 21.95
CA GLY A 604 13.90 41.43 22.81
C GLY A 604 12.76 41.46 23.84
N VAL A 605 11.81 40.52 23.78
CA VAL A 605 10.71 40.39 24.75
C VAL A 605 11.13 39.46 25.89
N SER A 606 10.78 39.79 27.13
CA SER A 606 11.09 38.98 28.32
C SER A 606 9.91 38.13 28.76
N TYR A 607 10.17 36.84 29.04
CA TYR A 607 9.20 35.85 29.47
C TYR A 607 9.62 35.22 30.81
N ASN A 608 8.65 34.82 31.63
CA ASN A 608 8.88 34.09 32.88
C ASN A 608 8.38 32.65 32.73
N ALA A 609 9.18 31.68 33.15
CA ALA A 609 8.81 30.27 33.19
C ALA A 609 9.15 29.65 34.55
N SER A 610 8.37 28.65 34.95
CA SER A 610 8.69 27.81 36.10
C SER A 610 9.66 26.70 35.68
N HIS A 611 10.43 26.15 36.62
CA HIS A 611 11.13 24.87 36.40
C HIS A 611 10.16 23.69 36.29
N ASN A 612 8.91 23.84 36.73
CA ASN A 612 7.91 22.81 36.51
C ASN A 612 7.53 22.72 35.04
N THR A 613 7.52 21.51 34.50
CA THR A 613 7.06 21.23 33.15
C THR A 613 5.60 20.80 33.20
N PRO A 614 4.70 21.38 32.38
CA PRO A 614 3.35 20.85 32.24
C PRO A 614 3.33 19.36 31.87
N PRO A 615 2.28 18.60 32.19
CA PRO A 615 2.20 17.16 31.89
C PRO A 615 2.38 16.81 30.40
N TYR A 616 2.04 17.73 29.49
CA TYR A 616 2.19 17.57 28.04
C TYR A 616 3.57 17.99 27.51
N MET A 617 4.42 18.59 28.34
CA MET A 617 5.82 18.88 28.01
C MET A 617 6.73 17.90 28.74
N THR A 618 7.34 16.99 27.99
CA THR A 618 8.28 16.01 28.53
C THR A 618 9.65 16.22 27.89
N PRO A 619 10.50 17.12 28.40
CA PRO A 619 11.80 17.33 27.80
C PRO A 619 12.68 16.10 27.86
N MET A 620 13.49 15.95 26.82
CA MET A 620 14.44 14.85 26.70
C MET A 620 15.67 15.11 27.57
N VAL A 621 16.09 14.10 28.31
CA VAL A 621 17.20 14.17 29.27
C VAL A 621 18.52 13.92 28.57
N LEU A 622 19.51 14.76 28.89
CA LEU A 622 20.93 14.45 28.73
C LEU A 622 21.51 14.06 30.09
N VAL A 623 21.91 12.79 30.24
CA VAL A 623 22.55 12.33 31.47
C VAL A 623 24.00 12.78 31.49
N THR A 624 24.42 13.41 32.60
CA THR A 624 25.78 13.94 32.77
C THR A 624 26.55 13.25 33.90
N GLY A 625 25.85 12.47 34.73
CA GLY A 625 26.40 11.64 35.79
C GLY A 625 25.31 10.79 36.45
N PRO A 626 25.63 9.97 37.47
CA PRO A 626 24.64 9.11 38.14
C PRO A 626 23.50 9.89 38.84
N ASN A 627 23.81 11.10 39.30
CA ASN A 627 22.91 11.99 40.02
C ASN A 627 22.69 13.32 39.30
N SER A 628 23.22 13.50 38.09
CA SER A 628 23.23 14.80 37.41
C SER A 628 22.80 14.67 35.96
N LEU A 629 21.96 15.60 35.53
CA LEU A 629 21.44 15.64 34.17
C LEU A 629 21.13 17.06 33.73
N ALA A 630 20.93 17.24 32.42
CA ALA A 630 20.45 18.48 31.82
C ALA A 630 19.17 18.23 31.03
N VAL A 631 18.26 19.21 31.05
CA VAL A 631 17.05 19.25 30.22
C VAL A 631 16.88 20.63 29.59
N SER A 632 16.26 20.68 28.41
CA SER A 632 15.71 21.92 27.85
C SER A 632 14.34 22.17 28.44
N LEU A 633 14.03 23.41 28.81
CA LEU A 633 12.68 23.85 29.13
C LEU A 633 12.00 24.57 27.96
N ALA A 634 12.65 24.65 26.80
CA ALA A 634 12.03 25.23 25.63
C ALA A 634 10.92 24.30 25.10
N SER A 635 9.80 24.92 24.76
CA SER A 635 8.72 24.30 23.99
C SER A 635 9.02 24.41 22.49
N TRP A 636 8.32 23.61 21.67
CA TRP A 636 8.35 23.71 20.20
C TRP A 636 8.07 25.13 19.65
N GLU A 637 7.53 26.03 20.48
CA GLU A 637 7.20 27.41 20.14
C GLU A 637 8.22 28.44 20.65
N THR A 638 9.26 28.00 21.36
CA THR A 638 10.29 28.92 21.85
C THR A 638 11.15 29.41 20.68
N PRO A 639 11.24 30.72 20.40
CA PRO A 639 11.97 31.22 19.24
C PRO A 639 13.45 30.84 19.29
N GLN A 640 13.99 30.51 18.11
CA GLN A 640 15.41 30.28 17.93
C GLN A 640 16.18 31.55 18.36
N GLY A 641 17.17 31.39 19.24
CA GLY A 641 17.93 32.53 19.80
C GLY A 641 17.40 33.10 21.12
N ALA A 642 16.45 32.43 21.79
CA ALA A 642 16.12 32.77 23.17
C ALA A 642 17.37 32.72 24.08
N SER A 643 17.39 33.44 25.20
CA SER A 643 18.51 33.36 26.16
C SER A 643 18.03 33.56 27.60
N ILE A 644 18.59 32.81 28.53
CA ILE A 644 18.27 32.94 29.96
C ILE A 644 18.86 34.27 30.46
N THR A 645 18.01 35.14 31.00
CA THR A 645 18.40 36.44 31.56
C THR A 645 18.43 36.45 33.09
N ALA A 646 17.66 35.59 33.74
CA ALA A 646 17.72 35.38 35.20
C ALA A 646 17.24 33.96 35.55
N CYS A 647 17.70 33.40 36.67
CA CYS A 647 17.30 32.07 37.12
C CYS A 647 17.42 31.93 38.64
N THR A 648 16.37 31.45 39.30
CA THR A 648 16.36 31.11 40.73
C THR A 648 16.47 29.59 40.91
N PRO A 649 17.50 29.11 41.64
CA PRO A 649 17.61 27.69 41.94
C PRO A 649 16.41 27.14 42.71
N SER A 650 16.16 25.85 42.59
CA SER A 650 15.20 25.10 43.41
C SER A 650 15.93 24.01 44.17
N SER A 651 15.49 23.71 45.41
CA SER A 651 16.02 22.62 46.24
C SER A 651 14.96 21.57 46.60
N ASN A 652 13.81 21.62 45.95
CA ASN A 652 12.70 20.68 46.13
C ASN A 652 12.17 20.21 44.76
N GLY A 653 11.31 19.21 44.77
CA GLY A 653 10.63 18.70 43.59
C GLY A 653 10.98 17.26 43.25
N THR A 654 10.36 16.76 42.18
CA THR A 654 10.41 15.37 41.75
C THR A 654 10.47 15.33 40.22
N ILE A 655 11.31 14.45 39.70
CA ILE A 655 11.26 14.02 38.32
C ILE A 655 10.25 12.88 38.22
N GLU A 656 9.31 12.98 37.28
CA GLU A 656 8.44 11.88 36.90
C GLU A 656 8.82 11.33 35.52
N LEU A 657 9.14 10.04 35.49
CA LEU A 657 9.27 9.26 34.26
C LEU A 657 8.02 8.41 34.09
N GLN A 658 7.20 8.73 33.10
CA GLN A 658 6.15 7.82 32.62
C GLN A 658 6.80 6.73 31.77
N ILE A 659 6.49 5.47 32.06
CA ILE A 659 7.06 4.29 31.40
C ILE A 659 5.92 3.56 30.72
N SER A 660 6.08 3.25 29.44
CA SER A 660 5.06 2.56 28.62
C SER A 660 5.60 1.20 28.15
N PRO A 661 5.69 0.20 29.05
CA PRO A 661 6.52 -0.98 28.84
C PRO A 661 5.95 -2.03 27.87
N GLY A 662 4.65 -1.95 27.53
CA GLY A 662 3.96 -3.02 26.79
C GLY A 662 3.84 -4.32 27.57
N VAL A 663 3.44 -5.39 26.88
CA VAL A 663 3.31 -6.76 27.40
C VAL A 663 4.69 -7.31 27.79
N SER A 664 4.76 -8.09 28.87
CA SER A 664 6.02 -8.69 29.31
C SER A 664 6.61 -9.66 28.29
N TYR A 665 7.94 -9.68 28.15
CA TYR A 665 8.64 -10.62 27.27
C TYR A 665 8.38 -12.07 27.63
N GLU A 666 8.21 -12.40 28.91
CA GLU A 666 7.85 -13.74 29.35
C GLU A 666 6.50 -14.20 28.79
N VAL A 667 5.51 -13.30 28.73
CA VAL A 667 4.19 -13.57 28.14
C VAL A 667 4.32 -13.72 26.62
N MET A 668 5.06 -12.84 25.94
CA MET A 668 5.31 -12.99 24.48
C MET A 668 5.96 -14.34 24.14
N ILE A 669 7.02 -14.72 24.87
CA ILE A 669 7.71 -15.99 24.71
C ILE A 669 6.77 -17.17 25.00
N SER A 670 5.93 -17.04 26.03
CA SER A 670 4.93 -18.05 26.36
C SER A 670 3.95 -18.27 25.21
N LEU A 671 3.46 -17.20 24.54
CA LEU A 671 2.58 -17.34 23.38
C LEU A 671 3.26 -18.12 22.25
N ALA A 672 4.47 -17.70 21.87
CA ALA A 672 5.23 -18.35 20.81
C ALA A 672 5.45 -19.84 21.13
N ASN A 673 5.81 -20.17 22.36
CA ASN A 673 5.98 -21.55 22.81
C ASN A 673 4.69 -22.37 22.81
N ASN A 674 3.53 -21.77 23.13
CA ASN A 674 2.24 -22.46 23.18
C ASN A 674 1.77 -22.92 21.80
N ILE A 675 2.10 -22.17 20.74
CA ILE A 675 1.72 -22.51 19.36
C ILE A 675 2.87 -23.11 18.54
N GLY A 676 4.06 -23.23 19.14
CA GLY A 676 5.26 -23.72 18.46
C GLY A 676 5.76 -22.79 17.34
N ALA A 677 5.71 -21.48 17.58
CA ALA A 677 6.15 -20.44 16.64
C ALA A 677 7.52 -19.86 17.02
N ASP A 678 8.19 -19.31 16.01
CA ASP A 678 9.30 -18.37 16.18
C ASP A 678 8.79 -17.03 16.73
N ALA A 679 9.64 -16.34 17.49
CA ALA A 679 9.33 -15.02 18.05
C ALA A 679 10.19 -13.94 17.40
N TRP A 680 9.56 -12.89 16.91
CA TRP A 680 10.22 -11.66 16.47
C TRP A 680 10.02 -10.58 17.52
N ILE A 681 11.12 -10.16 18.13
CA ILE A 681 11.16 -9.21 19.24
C ILE A 681 11.92 -7.96 18.80
N THR A 682 11.30 -6.82 19.04
CA THR A 682 11.88 -5.49 18.93
C THR A 682 12.48 -5.06 20.27
N VAL A 683 13.74 -4.63 20.28
CA VAL A 683 14.40 -4.07 21.45
C VAL A 683 14.02 -2.59 21.56
N PRO A 684 13.60 -2.07 22.74
CA PRO A 684 13.31 -0.65 22.93
C PRO A 684 14.50 0.22 22.53
N HIS A 685 14.23 1.38 21.92
CA HIS A 685 15.30 2.25 21.41
C HIS A 685 16.19 2.82 22.52
N LEU A 686 15.67 2.96 23.75
CA LEU A 686 16.43 3.42 24.92
C LEU A 686 17.10 2.31 25.74
N ALA A 687 16.93 1.04 25.36
CA ALA A 687 17.43 -0.09 26.15
C ALA A 687 18.96 -0.04 26.32
N ASP A 688 19.41 -0.09 27.58
CA ASP A 688 20.82 -0.18 27.92
C ASP A 688 21.38 -1.61 27.71
N ASP A 689 22.68 -1.78 27.84
CA ASP A 689 23.33 -3.07 27.59
C ASP A 689 22.97 -4.15 28.65
N ASP A 690 22.61 -3.76 29.88
CA ASP A 690 22.11 -4.70 30.90
C ASP A 690 20.72 -5.22 30.51
N PHE A 691 19.82 -4.34 30.06
CA PHE A 691 18.53 -4.72 29.49
C PHE A 691 18.71 -5.73 28.36
N VAL A 692 19.57 -5.41 27.39
CA VAL A 692 19.82 -6.26 26.23
C VAL A 692 20.39 -7.61 26.66
N THR A 693 21.32 -7.63 27.62
CA THR A 693 21.92 -8.86 28.16
C THR A 693 20.88 -9.74 28.85
N ARG A 694 19.97 -9.14 29.63
CA ARG A 694 18.90 -9.87 30.33
C ARG A 694 17.83 -10.36 29.38
N LEU A 695 17.49 -9.60 28.34
CA LEU A 695 16.59 -10.06 27.27
C LEU A 695 17.19 -11.23 26.50
N ALA A 696 18.49 -11.16 26.18
CA ALA A 696 19.21 -12.27 25.56
C ALA A 696 19.20 -13.52 26.46
N THR A 697 19.42 -13.35 27.77
CA THR A 697 19.37 -14.45 28.74
C THR A 697 17.97 -15.07 28.80
N LEU A 698 16.94 -14.25 28.91
CA LEU A 698 15.55 -14.71 28.97
C LEU A 698 15.15 -15.50 27.73
N THR A 699 15.45 -14.97 26.54
CA THR A 699 15.11 -15.64 25.27
C THR A 699 15.88 -16.93 25.08
N ARG A 700 17.18 -16.97 25.43
CA ARG A 700 18.00 -18.20 25.38
C ARG A 700 17.38 -19.30 26.22
N ASP A 701 16.99 -18.95 27.46
CA ASP A 701 16.55 -19.91 28.46
C ASP A 701 15.09 -20.36 28.27
N LYS A 702 14.23 -19.50 27.70
CA LYS A 702 12.78 -19.72 27.71
C LYS A 702 12.16 -19.87 26.32
N LEU A 703 12.68 -19.25 25.27
CA LEU A 703 12.12 -19.41 23.93
C LEU A 703 12.50 -20.78 23.39
N ARG A 704 11.54 -21.51 22.80
CA ARG A 704 11.79 -22.81 22.15
C ARG A 704 12.13 -22.66 20.66
N GLY A 705 11.45 -21.74 19.97
CA GLY A 705 11.68 -21.43 18.54
C GLY A 705 12.89 -20.54 18.29
N LYS A 706 13.01 -20.03 17.05
CA LYS A 706 14.02 -19.03 16.71
C LYS A 706 13.59 -17.64 17.18
N LEU A 707 14.59 -16.82 17.51
CA LEU A 707 14.44 -15.39 17.78
C LEU A 707 14.78 -14.59 16.52
N TYR A 708 13.87 -13.73 16.07
CA TYR A 708 14.16 -12.66 15.11
C TYR A 708 14.38 -11.38 15.90
N LEU A 709 15.58 -10.82 15.83
CA LEU A 709 16.04 -9.76 16.70
C LEU A 709 16.17 -8.45 15.92
N GLU A 710 15.31 -7.49 16.27
CA GLU A 710 15.24 -6.18 15.65
C GLU A 710 15.54 -5.09 16.69
N TYR A 711 16.34 -4.08 16.33
CA TYR A 711 16.49 -2.89 17.15
C TYR A 711 15.41 -1.86 16.80
N SER A 712 14.48 -1.64 17.75
CA SER A 712 13.31 -0.78 17.62
C SER A 712 12.42 -1.14 16.42
N ASN A 713 11.62 -0.20 15.92
CA ASN A 713 10.74 -0.33 14.75
C ASN A 713 10.94 0.91 13.88
N GLU A 714 11.09 0.72 12.57
CA GLU A 714 11.11 1.81 11.58
C GLU A 714 11.87 3.07 12.02
N VAL A 715 13.12 2.93 12.46
CA VAL A 715 13.95 4.08 12.89
C VAL A 715 14.20 5.05 11.72
N TRP A 716 13.83 4.69 10.49
CA TRP A 716 13.81 5.54 9.31
C TRP A 716 12.60 6.49 9.25
N ASN A 717 11.55 6.23 10.02
CA ASN A 717 10.26 6.91 9.95
C ASN A 717 10.16 8.03 10.98
N TRP A 718 10.13 9.29 10.52
CA TRP A 718 10.17 10.49 11.38
C TRP A 718 8.93 10.70 12.25
N ILE A 719 7.83 9.99 11.98
CA ILE A 719 6.65 10.04 12.86
C ILE A 719 6.94 9.46 14.24
N PHE A 720 7.96 8.61 14.37
CA PHE A 720 8.28 7.94 15.61
C PHE A 720 9.42 8.61 16.39
N THR A 721 9.33 8.51 17.72
CA THR A 721 10.29 9.13 18.65
C THR A 721 11.68 8.53 18.55
N GLN A 722 11.80 7.23 18.25
CA GLN A 722 13.08 6.54 18.07
C GLN A 722 13.96 7.13 16.95
N THR A 723 13.36 7.69 15.90
CA THR A 723 14.09 8.33 14.78
C THR A 723 14.78 9.61 15.26
N ASN A 724 14.06 10.42 16.04
CA ASN A 724 14.59 11.61 16.69
C ASN A 724 15.70 11.27 17.68
N TYR A 725 15.49 10.24 18.50
CA TYR A 725 16.52 9.72 19.41
C TYR A 725 17.79 9.30 18.67
N ALA A 726 17.66 8.43 17.65
CA ALA A 726 18.79 7.93 16.86
C ALA A 726 19.57 9.06 16.20
N SER A 727 18.87 10.06 15.65
CA SER A 727 19.47 11.26 15.07
C SER A 727 20.32 12.03 16.09
N ARG A 728 19.80 12.24 17.30
CA ARG A 728 20.50 12.98 18.37
C ARG A 728 21.68 12.20 18.94
N MET A 729 21.55 10.89 19.10
CA MET A 729 22.65 10.04 19.53
C MET A 729 23.78 9.99 18.49
N ALA A 730 23.45 9.94 17.20
CA ALA A 730 24.46 10.04 16.15
C ALA A 730 25.21 11.39 16.20
N ALA A 731 24.50 12.48 16.49
CA ALA A 731 25.11 13.81 16.64
C ALA A 731 26.12 13.87 17.79
N LEU A 732 25.80 13.22 18.92
CA LEU A 732 26.71 13.08 20.06
C LEU A 732 27.98 12.27 19.71
N GLU A 733 27.88 11.33 18.77
CA GLU A 733 29.04 10.62 18.20
C GLU A 733 29.78 11.44 17.11
N GLY A 734 29.41 12.71 16.90
CA GLY A 734 30.04 13.60 15.93
C GLY A 734 29.51 13.48 14.49
N ALA A 735 28.40 12.78 14.26
CA ALA A 735 27.84 12.63 12.91
C ALA A 735 27.13 13.91 12.41
N THR A 736 27.41 14.27 11.16
CA THR A 736 26.75 15.38 10.45
C THR A 736 25.28 15.09 10.15
N ALA A 737 24.51 16.11 9.80
CA ALA A 737 23.09 15.97 9.42
C ALA A 737 22.87 15.06 8.18
N GLY A 738 21.63 14.65 7.95
CA GLY A 738 21.23 13.69 6.90
C GLY A 738 20.88 12.32 7.48
N ASP A 739 21.39 11.25 6.88
CA ASP A 739 21.08 9.85 7.20
C ASP A 739 21.74 9.32 8.49
N ARG A 740 22.21 10.22 9.37
CA ARG A 740 22.91 9.86 10.62
C ARG A 740 22.10 8.93 11.53
N HIS A 741 20.77 9.07 11.51
CA HIS A 741 19.84 8.23 12.28
C HIS A 741 19.83 6.78 11.77
N LEU A 742 19.91 6.57 10.45
CA LEU A 742 20.03 5.25 9.82
C LEU A 742 21.37 4.60 10.17
N ALA A 743 22.46 5.37 10.11
CA ALA A 743 23.78 4.88 10.49
C ALA A 743 23.86 4.51 11.98
N TRP A 744 23.29 5.33 12.87
CA TRP A 744 23.19 5.00 14.30
C TRP A 744 22.38 3.73 14.55
N MET A 745 21.23 3.58 13.88
CA MET A 745 20.39 2.37 13.97
C MET A 745 21.20 1.13 13.63
N ALA A 746 21.92 1.15 12.50
CA ALA A 746 22.76 0.03 12.08
C ALA A 746 23.86 -0.27 13.11
N ARG A 747 24.57 0.77 13.59
CA ARG A 747 25.63 0.59 14.60
C ARG A 747 25.11 0.03 15.92
N ARG A 748 23.96 0.50 16.39
CA ARG A 748 23.35 0.00 17.63
C ARG A 748 22.85 -1.44 17.47
N SER A 749 22.29 -1.78 16.30
CA SER A 749 21.86 -3.15 15.98
C SER A 749 23.04 -4.13 16.07
N VAL A 750 24.18 -3.81 15.44
CA VAL A 750 25.39 -4.65 15.50
C VAL A 750 25.92 -4.82 16.92
N ARG A 751 25.91 -3.74 17.74
CA ARG A 751 26.28 -3.82 19.17
C ARG A 751 25.37 -4.77 19.95
N ILE A 752 24.05 -4.70 19.72
CA ILE A 752 23.06 -5.59 20.32
C ILE A 752 23.29 -7.05 19.90
N PHE A 753 23.56 -7.30 18.62
CA PHE A 753 23.84 -8.64 18.13
C PHE A 753 25.06 -9.27 18.83
N GLY A 754 26.13 -8.50 19.01
CA GLY A 754 27.29 -8.96 19.77
C GLY A 754 26.99 -9.33 21.23
N ILE A 755 26.03 -8.66 21.88
CA ILE A 755 25.58 -9.05 23.24
C ILE A 755 24.86 -10.39 23.20
N PHE A 756 23.95 -10.58 22.24
CA PHE A 756 23.23 -11.84 22.07
C PHE A 756 24.19 -13.00 21.77
N ASP A 757 25.20 -12.78 20.93
CA ASP A 757 26.21 -13.79 20.59
C ASP A 757 27.00 -14.24 21.82
N ARG A 758 27.39 -13.31 22.70
CA ARG A 758 28.06 -13.64 23.96
C ARG A 758 27.17 -14.43 24.92
N VAL A 759 25.89 -14.06 25.03
CA VAL A 759 24.96 -14.69 25.99
C VAL A 759 24.50 -16.07 25.54
N TYR A 760 24.21 -16.25 24.24
CA TYR A 760 23.84 -17.55 23.67
C TYR A 760 25.05 -18.47 23.48
N GLY A 761 26.24 -17.90 23.28
CA GLY A 761 27.39 -18.57 22.68
C GLY A 761 27.26 -18.59 21.15
N GLU A 762 28.33 -18.26 20.43
CA GLU A 762 28.28 -18.00 18.99
C GLU A 762 27.65 -19.14 18.17
N SER A 763 27.99 -20.39 18.48
CA SER A 763 27.49 -21.57 17.76
C SER A 763 25.98 -21.72 17.89
N VAL A 764 25.44 -21.55 19.10
CA VAL A 764 24.00 -21.61 19.38
C VAL A 764 23.31 -20.38 18.79
N ALA A 765 23.91 -19.20 18.92
CA ALA A 765 23.37 -17.95 18.40
C ALA A 765 23.15 -18.03 16.87
N ARG A 766 24.12 -18.57 16.11
CA ARG A 766 23.99 -18.77 14.65
C ARG A 766 22.83 -19.69 14.24
N GLN A 767 22.36 -20.57 15.12
CA GLN A 767 21.25 -21.48 14.85
C GLN A 767 19.89 -20.92 15.33
N ARG A 768 19.91 -20.13 16.41
CA ARG A 768 18.72 -19.72 17.14
C ARG A 768 18.33 -18.26 17.00
N VAL A 769 19.24 -17.39 16.59
CA VAL A 769 19.02 -15.94 16.48
C VAL A 769 19.23 -15.49 15.04
N VAL A 770 18.21 -14.84 14.48
CA VAL A 770 18.24 -14.14 13.19
C VAL A 770 18.43 -12.66 13.47
N ARG A 771 19.62 -12.14 13.18
CA ARG A 771 20.02 -10.73 13.34
C ARG A 771 19.56 -9.96 12.11
N LEU A 772 18.65 -8.99 12.26
CA LEU A 772 18.10 -8.29 11.10
C LEU A 772 18.15 -6.77 11.23
N ILE A 773 18.28 -6.10 10.08
CA ILE A 773 18.13 -4.66 9.95
C ILE A 773 16.85 -4.39 9.14
N ALA A 774 15.90 -3.68 9.75
CA ALA A 774 14.70 -3.20 9.09
C ALA A 774 14.97 -1.87 8.39
N VAL A 775 14.56 -1.76 7.11
CA VAL A 775 14.77 -0.58 6.27
C VAL A 775 13.48 -0.17 5.56
N GLN A 776 13.41 1.09 5.15
CA GLN A 776 12.35 1.54 4.27
C GLN A 776 12.45 0.78 2.95
N GLN A 777 11.30 0.36 2.43
CA GLN A 777 11.19 -0.29 1.13
C GLN A 777 11.88 0.53 0.02
N GLY A 778 12.74 -0.11 -0.77
CA GLY A 778 13.54 0.57 -1.81
C GLY A 778 14.75 1.37 -1.29
N SER A 779 15.09 1.26 -0.01
CA SER A 779 16.27 1.86 0.62
C SER A 779 17.13 0.77 1.29
N GLY A 780 18.19 1.18 2.02
CA GLY A 780 18.96 0.31 2.91
C GLY A 780 20.48 0.48 2.82
N GLU A 781 20.98 1.07 1.74
CA GLU A 781 22.43 1.24 1.53
C GLU A 781 23.12 2.01 2.67
N PRO A 782 22.58 3.14 3.20
CA PRO A 782 23.23 3.85 4.31
C PRO A 782 23.38 2.99 5.57
N GLN A 783 22.38 2.16 5.90
CA GLN A 783 22.42 1.26 7.04
C GLN A 783 23.45 0.15 6.84
N LEU A 784 23.45 -0.48 5.66
CA LEU A 784 24.35 -1.61 5.37
C LEU A 784 25.81 -1.15 5.27
N ALA A 785 26.08 0.00 4.66
CA ALA A 785 27.41 0.61 4.63
C ALA A 785 27.91 0.92 6.06
N ALA A 786 27.05 1.44 6.94
CA ALA A 786 27.41 1.68 8.34
C ALA A 786 27.68 0.38 9.13
N ALA A 787 26.92 -0.69 8.86
CA ALA A 787 27.15 -2.00 9.45
C ALA A 787 28.46 -2.64 8.95
N GLN A 788 28.77 -2.53 7.65
CA GLN A 788 30.01 -2.99 7.05
C GLN A 788 31.23 -2.24 7.60
N ALA A 789 31.11 -0.93 7.79
CA ALA A 789 32.18 -0.10 8.37
C ALA A 789 32.56 -0.57 9.79
N LEU A 790 31.59 -1.03 10.60
CA LEU A 790 31.87 -1.62 11.91
C LEU A 790 32.52 -3.01 11.83
N ALA A 791 32.14 -3.81 10.83
CA ALA A 791 32.71 -5.14 10.64
C ALA A 791 34.17 -5.08 10.16
N GLY A 792 34.53 -4.03 9.43
CA GLY A 792 35.83 -3.87 8.78
C GLY A 792 35.79 -4.27 7.31
N ALA A 793 36.75 -3.76 6.52
CA ALA A 793 36.84 -4.05 5.09
C ALA A 793 37.07 -5.55 4.82
N GLY A 794 36.26 -6.15 3.94
CA GLY A 794 36.34 -7.58 3.60
C GLY A 794 35.78 -8.54 4.66
N ALA A 795 35.38 -8.04 5.83
CA ALA A 795 34.69 -8.84 6.84
C ALA A 795 33.22 -9.05 6.47
N ARG A 796 32.66 -10.21 6.84
CA ARG A 796 31.22 -10.46 6.71
C ARG A 796 30.46 -9.51 7.63
N VAL A 797 29.45 -8.80 7.10
CA VAL A 797 28.56 -7.98 7.92
C VAL A 797 27.84 -8.87 8.95
N PRO A 798 27.83 -8.51 10.25
CA PRO A 798 27.20 -9.31 11.31
C PRO A 798 25.67 -9.15 11.31
N VAL A 799 25.04 -9.30 10.15
CA VAL A 799 23.60 -9.20 9.92
C VAL A 799 23.21 -10.39 9.04
N ASP A 800 22.17 -11.11 9.44
CA ASP A 800 21.70 -12.30 8.73
C ASP A 800 20.65 -11.95 7.67
N ALA A 801 19.89 -10.88 7.88
CA ALA A 801 18.82 -10.50 6.98
C ALA A 801 18.51 -9.00 6.90
N LEU A 802 18.11 -8.58 5.70
CA LEU A 802 17.54 -7.27 5.41
C LEU A 802 16.01 -7.39 5.39
N ALA A 803 15.33 -6.62 6.24
CA ALA A 803 13.87 -6.65 6.34
C ALA A 803 13.24 -5.39 5.76
N ILE A 804 12.18 -5.54 4.96
CA ILE A 804 11.42 -4.44 4.34
C ILE A 804 9.93 -4.47 4.71
N ALA A 805 9.18 -3.42 4.38
CA ALA A 805 7.72 -3.34 4.52
C ALA A 805 7.00 -3.16 3.16
N PRO A 806 6.90 -4.21 2.32
CA PRO A 806 6.46 -4.09 0.93
C PRO A 806 4.93 -3.96 0.74
N TYR A 807 4.27 -3.00 1.39
CA TYR A 807 2.82 -2.80 1.26
C TYR A 807 2.37 -2.57 -0.17
N PHE A 808 1.25 -3.18 -0.61
CA PHE A 808 0.62 -2.93 -1.91
C PHE A 808 -0.66 -2.09 -1.78
N GLY A 809 -1.07 -1.37 -2.81
CA GLY A 809 -2.39 -0.73 -2.84
C GLY A 809 -2.44 0.57 -3.61
N ALA A 810 -3.65 1.10 -3.77
CA ALA A 810 -3.83 2.47 -4.25
C ALA A 810 -3.44 3.45 -3.14
N ASN A 811 -2.50 4.35 -3.42
CA ASN A 811 -2.08 5.35 -2.44
C ASN A 811 -3.03 6.56 -2.41
N ASN A 812 -2.93 7.38 -1.37
CA ASN A 812 -3.80 8.54 -1.20
C ASN A 812 -3.66 9.57 -2.32
N ASP A 813 -2.46 9.74 -2.86
CA ASP A 813 -2.18 10.70 -3.92
C ASP A 813 -2.86 10.32 -5.24
N GLN A 814 -3.11 9.03 -5.46
CA GLN A 814 -3.85 8.51 -6.61
C GLN A 814 -5.38 8.64 -6.42
N VAL A 815 -5.86 8.44 -5.20
CA VAL A 815 -7.31 8.37 -4.92
C VAL A 815 -7.89 9.75 -4.61
N TYR A 816 -7.19 10.58 -3.83
CA TYR A 816 -7.67 11.88 -3.34
C TYR A 816 -8.10 12.83 -4.47
N PRO A 817 -7.36 13.03 -5.58
CA PRO A 817 -7.78 13.98 -6.62
C PRO A 817 -9.10 13.62 -7.33
N SER A 818 -9.51 12.35 -7.27
CA SER A 818 -10.72 11.83 -7.92
C SER A 818 -11.64 11.11 -6.95
N HIS A 819 -11.53 11.37 -5.64
CA HIS A 819 -12.24 10.61 -4.61
C HIS A 819 -13.77 10.73 -4.71
N THR A 820 -14.33 11.67 -5.46
CA THR A 820 -15.77 11.78 -5.74
C THR A 820 -16.22 10.89 -6.90
N THR A 821 -15.39 10.72 -7.93
CA THR A 821 -15.71 9.98 -9.17
C THR A 821 -15.14 8.57 -9.20
N MET A 822 -14.02 8.32 -8.52
CA MET A 822 -13.34 7.03 -8.46
C MET A 822 -14.23 5.99 -7.75
N THR A 823 -14.27 4.78 -8.27
CA THR A 823 -15.05 3.68 -7.72
C THR A 823 -14.18 2.73 -6.89
N THR A 824 -14.79 1.91 -6.03
CA THR A 824 -14.11 0.77 -5.36
C THR A 824 -13.41 -0.13 -6.39
N ASP A 825 -14.05 -0.24 -7.53
CA ASP A 825 -13.61 -0.97 -8.71
C ASP A 825 -12.26 -0.46 -9.25
N ASP A 826 -12.08 0.86 -9.34
CA ASP A 826 -10.84 1.51 -9.76
C ASP A 826 -9.73 1.34 -8.72
N ILE A 827 -10.06 1.43 -7.42
CA ILE A 827 -9.10 1.25 -6.32
C ILE A 827 -8.50 -0.17 -6.35
N LEU A 828 -9.33 -1.19 -6.56
CA LEU A 828 -8.86 -2.58 -6.64
C LEU A 828 -8.01 -2.84 -7.90
N ASP A 829 -8.30 -2.14 -9.00
CA ASP A 829 -7.49 -2.22 -10.22
C ASP A 829 -6.13 -1.51 -10.04
N LEU A 830 -6.09 -0.38 -9.33
CA LEU A 830 -4.85 0.30 -8.93
C LEU A 830 -3.99 -0.57 -8.00
N ALA A 831 -4.59 -1.23 -7.02
CA ALA A 831 -3.88 -2.15 -6.13
C ALA A 831 -3.25 -3.32 -6.90
N ARG A 832 -3.97 -3.89 -7.88
CA ARG A 832 -3.43 -4.91 -8.78
C ARG A 832 -2.29 -4.38 -9.65
N TYR A 833 -2.39 -3.12 -10.10
CA TYR A 833 -1.34 -2.47 -10.88
C TYR A 833 -0.05 -2.25 -10.09
N ASP A 834 -0.16 -1.71 -8.88
CA ASP A 834 0.98 -1.45 -8.00
C ASP A 834 1.76 -2.73 -7.67
N MET A 835 1.08 -3.81 -7.28
CA MET A 835 1.75 -5.08 -6.93
C MET A 835 2.54 -5.69 -8.09
N SER A 836 2.12 -5.43 -9.33
CA SER A 836 2.69 -6.06 -10.52
C SER A 836 3.78 -5.20 -11.17
N THR A 837 3.92 -3.95 -10.72
CA THR A 837 4.90 -2.99 -11.21
C THR A 837 5.80 -2.56 -10.05
N ALA A 838 5.50 -1.41 -9.42
CA ALA A 838 6.34 -0.76 -8.42
C ALA A 838 6.71 -1.67 -7.24
N ARG A 839 5.76 -2.43 -6.68
CA ARG A 839 6.08 -3.30 -5.53
C ARG A 839 7.01 -4.44 -5.90
N ARG A 840 6.83 -4.98 -7.09
CA ARG A 840 7.66 -6.06 -7.60
C ARG A 840 9.09 -5.59 -7.86
N ASP A 841 9.26 -4.40 -8.40
CA ASP A 841 10.57 -3.79 -8.59
C ASP A 841 11.27 -3.53 -7.25
N VAL A 842 10.52 -3.07 -6.24
CA VAL A 842 11.01 -2.94 -4.86
C VAL A 842 11.47 -4.29 -4.28
N MET A 843 10.72 -5.38 -4.49
CA MET A 843 11.13 -6.72 -4.05
C MET A 843 12.43 -7.15 -4.73
N ARG A 844 12.54 -6.94 -6.05
CA ARG A 844 13.74 -7.28 -6.84
C ARG A 844 14.97 -6.50 -6.42
N SER A 845 14.85 -5.18 -6.29
CA SER A 845 15.98 -4.33 -5.88
C SER A 845 16.45 -4.66 -4.47
N THR A 846 15.52 -5.00 -3.56
CA THR A 846 15.87 -5.46 -2.21
C THR A 846 16.62 -6.79 -2.23
N VAL A 847 16.19 -7.76 -3.04
CA VAL A 847 16.91 -9.05 -3.21
C VAL A 847 18.29 -8.83 -3.81
N GLN A 848 18.44 -7.93 -4.78
CA GLN A 848 19.73 -7.58 -5.36
C GLN A 848 20.67 -6.95 -4.31
N LEU A 849 20.17 -6.00 -3.53
CA LEU A 849 20.93 -5.38 -2.45
C LEU A 849 21.34 -6.38 -1.37
N ALA A 850 20.41 -7.22 -0.89
CA ALA A 850 20.72 -8.24 0.12
C ALA A 850 21.77 -9.24 -0.36
N ARG A 851 21.77 -9.61 -1.65
CA ARG A 851 22.80 -10.48 -2.26
C ARG A 851 24.19 -9.85 -2.25
N GLN A 852 24.30 -8.53 -2.47
CA GLN A 852 25.60 -7.84 -2.42
C GLN A 852 26.28 -7.98 -1.05
N TYR A 853 25.48 -8.05 0.02
CA TYR A 853 25.95 -8.18 1.39
C TYR A 853 25.85 -9.61 1.97
N ASN A 854 25.52 -10.61 1.15
CA ASN A 854 25.34 -12.01 1.57
C ASN A 854 24.29 -12.19 2.71
N MET A 855 23.14 -11.52 2.55
CA MET A 855 22.02 -11.53 3.50
C MET A 855 20.77 -12.19 2.90
N SER A 856 19.89 -12.68 3.76
CA SER A 856 18.53 -13.05 3.37
C SER A 856 17.61 -11.84 3.32
N VAL A 857 16.50 -11.92 2.59
CA VAL A 857 15.42 -10.92 2.63
C VAL A 857 14.32 -11.41 3.59
N LEU A 858 13.68 -10.48 4.29
CA LEU A 858 12.46 -10.69 5.09
C LEU A 858 11.47 -9.54 4.84
N ALA A 859 10.19 -9.76 5.12
CA ALA A 859 9.27 -8.66 5.36
C ALA A 859 8.92 -8.57 6.85
N TYR A 860 9.25 -7.45 7.50
CA TYR A 860 8.89 -7.21 8.92
C TYR A 860 7.42 -6.83 9.09
N GLU A 861 6.80 -6.35 8.02
CA GLU A 861 5.37 -6.15 7.87
C GLU A 861 4.97 -6.04 6.40
N GLY A 862 3.68 -6.09 6.11
CA GLY A 862 3.16 -5.87 4.77
C GLY A 862 1.74 -6.41 4.61
N GLY A 863 1.23 -6.33 3.38
CA GLY A 863 -0.18 -6.52 3.04
C GLY A 863 -0.68 -5.34 2.24
N GLN A 864 -1.99 -5.09 2.27
CA GLN A 864 -2.54 -3.92 1.62
C GLN A 864 -2.27 -2.64 2.46
N HIS A 865 -2.06 -1.50 1.82
CA HIS A 865 -2.05 -0.17 2.45
C HIS A 865 -2.95 0.80 1.66
N MET A 866 -4.23 0.81 2.02
CA MET A 866 -5.27 1.69 1.48
C MET A 866 -6.01 2.34 2.65
N GLY A 867 -5.68 3.59 2.96
CA GLY A 867 -6.22 4.35 4.08
C GLY A 867 -5.79 5.81 4.00
N GLY A 868 -6.62 6.74 4.47
CA GLY A 868 -6.45 8.18 4.15
C GLY A 868 -5.37 8.95 4.90
N ALA A 869 -4.63 8.32 5.82
CA ALA A 869 -3.54 8.98 6.53
C ALA A 869 -2.23 8.88 5.73
N GLY A 870 -1.47 9.99 5.64
CA GLY A 870 -0.17 10.08 4.97
C GLY A 870 -0.24 10.30 3.45
N GLY A 871 0.93 10.45 2.82
CA GLY A 871 1.07 10.81 1.39
C GLY A 871 1.31 12.30 1.17
N SER A 872 1.22 12.73 -0.09
CA SER A 872 1.32 14.13 -0.52
C SER A 872 -0.03 14.86 -0.49
N CYS A 873 -1.11 14.16 -0.13
CA CYS A 873 -2.43 14.76 0.00
C CYS A 873 -2.50 15.75 1.19
N PRO A 874 -3.41 16.74 1.17
CA PRO A 874 -3.50 17.74 2.23
C PRO A 874 -3.70 17.13 3.63
N PRO A 875 -3.16 17.74 4.70
CA PRO A 875 -3.44 17.29 6.07
C PRO A 875 -4.94 17.15 6.31
N GLY A 876 -5.37 16.00 6.85
CA GLY A 876 -6.79 15.74 7.12
C GLY A 876 -7.51 14.83 6.12
N CYS A 877 -6.83 14.28 5.10
CA CYS A 877 -7.40 13.32 4.15
C CYS A 877 -8.05 12.09 4.82
N GLU A 878 -7.56 11.69 5.99
CA GLU A 878 -8.16 10.64 6.79
C GLU A 878 -9.62 10.95 7.16
N ASN A 879 -10.00 12.23 7.22
CA ASN A 879 -11.35 12.68 7.56
C ASN A 879 -12.25 12.88 6.31
N VAL A 880 -11.83 12.42 5.12
CA VAL A 880 -12.67 12.47 3.90
C VAL A 880 -13.54 11.21 3.83
N ASP A 881 -14.78 11.30 4.32
CA ASP A 881 -15.71 10.16 4.45
C ASP A 881 -15.92 9.37 3.16
N ALA A 882 -16.11 10.05 2.03
CA ALA A 882 -16.33 9.40 0.73
C ALA A 882 -15.12 8.55 0.29
N MET A 883 -13.91 8.97 0.66
CA MET A 883 -12.68 8.24 0.38
C MET A 883 -12.53 7.05 1.34
N GLN A 884 -12.76 7.25 2.65
CA GLN A 884 -12.70 6.18 3.64
C GLN A 884 -13.72 5.07 3.34
N ALA A 885 -14.95 5.42 2.98
CA ALA A 885 -15.98 4.46 2.60
C ALA A 885 -15.54 3.56 1.44
N LYS A 886 -14.85 4.12 0.45
CA LYS A 886 -14.35 3.38 -0.72
C LYS A 886 -13.17 2.46 -0.37
N PHE A 887 -12.25 2.91 0.49
CA PHE A 887 -11.19 2.04 1.01
C PHE A 887 -11.74 0.89 1.84
N ILE A 888 -12.68 1.15 2.74
CA ILE A 888 -13.35 0.11 3.54
C ILE A 888 -14.07 -0.87 2.62
N ALA A 889 -14.82 -0.36 1.62
CA ALA A 889 -15.49 -1.20 0.64
C ALA A 889 -14.52 -2.08 -0.15
N ALA A 890 -13.38 -1.54 -0.60
CA ALA A 890 -12.35 -2.30 -1.30
C ALA A 890 -11.75 -3.42 -0.43
N ASN A 891 -11.56 -3.14 0.86
CA ASN A 891 -11.01 -4.09 1.83
C ASN A 891 -11.98 -5.23 2.20
N ARG A 892 -13.30 -4.99 2.11
CA ARG A 892 -14.35 -5.99 2.34
C ARG A 892 -14.76 -6.74 1.06
N ASP A 893 -14.34 -6.28 -0.10
CA ASP A 893 -14.64 -6.93 -1.38
C ASP A 893 -13.92 -8.29 -1.51
N TRP A 894 -14.62 -9.33 -1.98
CA TRP A 894 -14.04 -10.66 -2.15
C TRP A 894 -12.86 -10.71 -3.14
N ARG A 895 -12.75 -9.74 -4.06
CA ARG A 895 -11.57 -9.62 -4.93
C ARG A 895 -10.29 -9.39 -4.14
N MET A 896 -10.37 -8.87 -2.91
CA MET A 896 -9.22 -8.70 -2.02
C MET A 896 -8.52 -10.03 -1.72
N ALA A 897 -9.25 -11.14 -1.63
CA ALA A 897 -8.65 -12.46 -1.43
C ALA A 897 -7.74 -12.87 -2.58
N GLY A 898 -8.18 -12.62 -3.82
CA GLY A 898 -7.37 -12.84 -5.02
C GLY A 898 -6.16 -11.92 -5.09
N LEU A 899 -6.26 -10.69 -4.56
CA LEU A 899 -5.13 -9.76 -4.47
C LEU A 899 -4.07 -10.25 -3.49
N TYR A 900 -4.45 -10.72 -2.30
CA TYR A 900 -3.51 -11.32 -1.34
C TYR A 900 -2.88 -12.61 -1.88
N ASP A 901 -3.65 -13.50 -2.50
CA ASP A 901 -3.11 -14.73 -3.11
C ASP A 901 -2.06 -14.40 -4.20
N ARG A 902 -2.38 -13.45 -5.09
CA ARG A 902 -1.45 -12.94 -6.09
C ARG A 902 -0.20 -12.34 -5.46
N TYR A 903 -0.37 -11.46 -4.48
CA TYR A 903 0.72 -10.73 -3.85
C TYR A 903 1.73 -11.69 -3.20
N PHE A 904 1.29 -12.74 -2.50
CA PHE A 904 2.21 -13.73 -1.92
C PHE A 904 2.85 -14.66 -2.95
N ARG A 905 2.21 -14.90 -4.10
CA ARG A 905 2.87 -15.58 -5.23
C ARG A 905 4.00 -14.74 -5.80
N ILE A 906 3.78 -13.44 -5.98
CA ILE A 906 4.82 -12.50 -6.43
C ILE A 906 5.96 -12.46 -5.41
N TRP A 907 5.64 -12.32 -4.12
CA TRP A 907 6.64 -12.38 -3.05
C TRP A 907 7.43 -13.68 -3.09
N GLY A 908 6.75 -14.83 -3.16
CA GLY A 908 7.40 -16.14 -3.21
C GLY A 908 8.31 -16.30 -4.43
N ALA A 909 7.88 -15.81 -5.60
CA ALA A 909 8.67 -15.88 -6.84
C ALA A 909 9.91 -14.99 -6.80
N GLU A 910 9.80 -13.75 -6.31
CA GLU A 910 10.91 -12.79 -6.32
C GLU A 910 11.92 -13.05 -5.19
N THR A 911 11.45 -13.53 -4.04
CA THR A 911 12.29 -13.69 -2.84
C THR A 911 12.70 -15.13 -2.55
N GLY A 912 12.18 -16.11 -3.31
CA GLY A 912 12.39 -17.52 -3.03
C GLY A 912 11.64 -18.02 -1.80
N GLY A 913 10.49 -17.40 -1.46
CA GLY A 913 9.66 -17.82 -0.33
C GLY A 913 10.11 -17.26 1.03
N ALA A 914 10.77 -16.11 1.04
CA ALA A 914 11.29 -15.48 2.25
C ALA A 914 10.21 -15.30 3.33
N PRO A 915 10.59 -15.30 4.63
CA PRO A 915 9.72 -14.91 5.73
C PRO A 915 8.95 -13.62 5.49
N PHE A 916 7.66 -13.66 5.74
CA PHE A 916 6.77 -12.51 5.57
C PHE A 916 5.86 -12.35 6.77
N MET A 917 5.91 -11.21 7.45
CA MET A 917 4.98 -10.87 8.53
C MET A 917 3.83 -10.05 7.97
N ALA A 918 2.60 -10.57 8.01
CA ALA A 918 1.44 -9.74 7.70
C ALA A 918 1.18 -8.73 8.82
N PHE A 919 0.89 -7.47 8.49
CA PHE A 919 0.98 -6.35 9.44
C PHE A 919 -0.03 -6.36 10.60
N SER A 920 -1.27 -6.78 10.40
CA SER A 920 -2.25 -6.75 11.49
C SER A 920 -3.11 -8.00 11.44
N PHE A 921 -3.31 -8.63 12.60
CA PHE A 921 -4.08 -9.84 12.71
C PHE A 921 -5.57 -9.52 12.87
N ILE A 922 -5.94 -8.81 13.94
CA ILE A 922 -7.34 -8.47 14.26
C ILE A 922 -7.44 -7.00 14.63
N SER A 923 -7.86 -6.18 13.67
CA SER A 923 -8.12 -4.76 13.86
C SER A 923 -9.27 -4.31 12.96
N GLY A 924 -10.11 -3.41 13.46
CA GLY A 924 -11.27 -2.95 12.70
C GLY A 924 -10.90 -1.85 11.71
N PHE A 925 -11.75 -1.66 10.72
CA PHE A 925 -11.52 -0.70 9.65
C PHE A 925 -12.07 0.68 10.00
N GLY A 926 -11.31 1.73 9.70
CA GLY A 926 -11.73 3.10 9.92
C GLY A 926 -10.82 4.10 9.22
N LYS A 927 -10.97 5.38 9.57
CA LYS A 927 -10.14 6.46 8.98
C LYS A 927 -8.64 6.28 9.19
N TRP A 928 -8.27 5.57 10.25
CA TRP A 928 -6.89 5.26 10.57
C TRP A 928 -6.30 4.16 9.71
N GLY A 929 -7.11 3.44 8.93
CA GLY A 929 -6.70 2.37 8.03
C GLY A 929 -7.56 1.12 8.14
N SER A 930 -7.25 0.14 7.30
CA SER A 930 -7.98 -1.13 7.23
C SER A 930 -7.01 -2.31 7.19
N TRP A 931 -6.00 -2.38 8.07
CA TRP A 931 -4.94 -3.40 7.91
C TRP A 931 -5.30 -4.79 8.45
N GLY A 932 -6.24 -4.88 9.40
CA GLY A 932 -6.64 -6.14 10.02
C GLY A 932 -6.93 -7.23 8.99
N SER A 933 -6.28 -8.38 9.15
CA SER A 933 -6.57 -9.58 8.38
C SER A 933 -7.99 -10.07 8.68
N LEU A 934 -8.44 -9.85 9.93
CA LEU A 934 -9.79 -9.98 10.45
C LEU A 934 -10.21 -8.64 11.08
N GLU A 935 -11.50 -8.33 11.09
CA GLU A 935 -12.01 -7.16 11.84
C GLU A 935 -12.34 -7.55 13.29
N HIS A 936 -12.82 -8.79 13.51
CA HIS A 936 -13.28 -9.28 14.81
C HIS A 936 -12.73 -10.67 15.17
N MET A 937 -12.68 -10.96 16.47
CA MET A 937 -12.16 -12.24 17.00
C MET A 937 -12.94 -13.48 16.50
N ASN A 938 -14.23 -13.34 16.22
CA ASN A 938 -15.09 -14.43 15.75
C ASN A 938 -15.13 -14.57 14.22
N ASP A 939 -14.46 -13.68 13.47
CA ASP A 939 -14.39 -13.79 12.02
C ASP A 939 -13.67 -15.06 11.55
N THR A 940 -14.07 -15.54 10.38
CA THR A 940 -13.60 -16.78 9.74
C THR A 940 -13.18 -16.52 8.30
N GLU A 941 -12.64 -17.53 7.61
CA GLU A 941 -12.35 -17.41 6.17
C GLU A 941 -13.62 -17.15 5.32
N ALA A 942 -14.81 -17.49 5.81
CA ALA A 942 -16.05 -17.31 5.05
C ALA A 942 -16.51 -15.85 4.96
N ASN A 943 -16.10 -14.99 5.90
CA ASN A 943 -16.54 -13.60 5.99
C ASN A 943 -15.38 -12.59 5.97
N SER A 944 -14.12 -13.04 5.86
CA SER A 944 -12.93 -12.18 5.84
C SER A 944 -12.08 -12.43 4.60
N PRO A 945 -12.16 -11.58 3.56
CA PRO A 945 -11.51 -11.84 2.29
C PRO A 945 -9.97 -11.83 2.39
N LYS A 946 -9.40 -10.96 3.23
CA LYS A 946 -7.94 -10.92 3.45
C LYS A 946 -7.45 -12.21 4.09
N TRP A 947 -8.10 -12.61 5.19
CA TRP A 947 -7.77 -13.83 5.90
C TRP A 947 -7.85 -15.07 4.99
N ALA A 948 -8.91 -15.18 4.19
CA ALA A 948 -9.05 -16.27 3.23
C ALA A 948 -7.98 -16.29 2.13
N GLY A 949 -7.55 -15.12 1.64
CA GLY A 949 -6.42 -15.02 0.70
C GLY A 949 -5.07 -15.39 1.33
N MET A 950 -4.90 -15.15 2.62
CA MET A 950 -3.65 -15.41 3.37
C MET A 950 -3.54 -16.84 3.89
N LEU A 951 -4.64 -17.46 4.30
CA LEU A 951 -4.67 -18.75 5.01
C LEU A 951 -3.90 -19.89 4.30
N PRO A 952 -3.96 -20.03 2.96
CA PRO A 952 -3.21 -21.06 2.25
C PRO A 952 -1.69 -20.99 2.43
N PHE A 953 -1.15 -19.81 2.72
CA PHE A 953 0.28 -19.58 2.88
C PHE A 953 0.77 -19.81 4.33
N PHE A 954 -0.11 -19.80 5.33
CA PHE A 954 0.25 -20.21 6.70
C PHE A 954 0.37 -21.73 6.84
N LYS A 955 -0.57 -22.47 6.23
CA LYS A 955 -0.67 -23.93 6.40
C LYS A 955 0.38 -24.72 5.63
N GLY A 956 1.25 -24.05 4.85
CA GLY A 956 2.21 -24.72 3.95
C GLY A 956 1.52 -25.81 3.14
N ALA A 957 0.49 -25.46 2.37
CA ALA A 957 -0.43 -26.45 1.83
C ALA A 957 0.29 -27.55 1.02
N PRO A 958 0.04 -28.85 1.30
CA PRO A 958 0.17 -29.88 0.28
C PRO A 958 -0.81 -29.53 -0.85
N ALA A 959 -0.42 -29.77 -2.10
CA ALA A 959 -1.31 -29.63 -3.24
C ALA A 959 -2.51 -30.57 -3.07
N ALA A 960 -3.72 -30.03 -2.98
CA ALA A 960 -4.95 -30.78 -3.19
C ALA A 960 -5.70 -30.17 -4.39
N PRO A 961 -6.17 -30.98 -5.36
CA PRO A 961 -6.97 -30.50 -6.46
C PRO A 961 -8.32 -29.97 -5.95
N PRO A 962 -8.98 -29.06 -6.70
CA PRO A 962 -10.34 -28.66 -6.39
C PRO A 962 -11.27 -29.88 -6.36
N PRO A 963 -12.34 -29.86 -5.54
CA PRO A 963 -13.36 -30.92 -5.57
C PRO A 963 -13.95 -31.00 -6.97
N SER A 964 -13.96 -32.22 -7.52
CA SER A 964 -14.60 -32.53 -8.79
C SER A 964 -16.06 -32.06 -8.77
N PRO A 965 -16.57 -31.42 -9.84
CA PRO A 965 -18.00 -31.19 -9.97
C PRO A 965 -18.71 -32.54 -9.91
N GLN A 966 -19.63 -32.72 -8.96
CA GLN A 966 -20.60 -33.79 -9.07
C GLN A 966 -21.39 -33.59 -10.38
N PRO A 967 -21.55 -34.62 -11.21
CA PRO A 967 -22.47 -34.55 -12.33
C PRO A 967 -23.87 -34.32 -11.76
N ALA A 968 -24.53 -33.25 -12.21
CA ALA A 968 -25.95 -33.09 -12.00
C ALA A 968 -26.64 -34.33 -12.57
N ALA A 969 -27.31 -35.09 -11.71
CA ALA A 969 -28.19 -36.16 -12.12
C ALA A 969 -29.29 -35.55 -13.01
N GLY A 970 -29.49 -36.14 -14.18
CA GLY A 970 -30.56 -35.74 -15.08
C GLY A 970 -31.92 -36.04 -14.46
N HIS A 971 -32.82 -35.05 -14.55
CA HIS A 971 -34.16 -35.18 -15.13
C HIS A 971 -34.67 -33.80 -15.52
#